data_AF-A0A9Q9RM20-F1
#
_entry.id   AF-A0A9Q9RM20-F1
#
_cell.length_a   1.000
_cell.length_b   1.000
_cell.length_c   1.000
_cell.angle_alpha   90.00
_cell.angle_beta   90.00
_cell.angle_gamma   90.00
#
_symmetry.space_group_name_H-M   'P 1'
#
loop_
_entity.id
_entity.type
_entity.pdbx_description
1 polymer ?
#
loop_
_entity_poly.entity_id
_entity_poly.type
_entity_poly.pdbx_seq_one_letter_code
_entity_poly.pdbx_strand_id
1 'polypeptide(L)'
;MSDDADEITNVVSKLLGEGKEVVLMTHSYGGIPGTQSLSKLSRKAREAEGKQGGVDKIIYLASVVLQPGVSNLDAFGSALPDFLDLKDDYMTLDPNGHATNTFSDLPFDEALELAKQMPEHSTPSFREPLTYPGYNDVKVHYIVCEQDQIIPPQFQRAMIEGVKASSGKDVAVHSFDSGHVPTISQPDNVSKVVKEIIGITECQISIKRAFTRPDRVDRTLEMYSDINYGQLKDPDYWIRLIKLEPSPPASTSEPDRPDLLVCNIEEYIRGDSQPYTALSYVWESPDSSKRLMSIDGTTIDVSSTVENALRRLRFRKKPRWLWIDQLCINQTDEVEKSHQVHQMHHIYREADQVIAWLGNGDEASDIICRLMRDTGRALRSNDLEALRKLYFGEKDEGSIDIEAAKMAFNGFCERRYWQRLWVMQEFAVGRRVAIACGGWIVKYDLIEQTLDAPNLVRRRAQKKSVDGLETLIRNLEYVYSTPLNSYVHSLFTRRWHYVYTPDGESPWGQPLLQVVAVSLTLETDYNVVHATDPRDRIFALLNLAGDRDHFDLFPDYSMTVEEVYRETACKVLEKGTIDVLMYCQRPRKLSVLPSWVPDWSMDVLHPNAQAPWDTPFKASGTYTAIPKFPHFDTATFEGIYVDKVQEIGTIWDPNWLKPINRTAVKQWLRSIRGFCDNSPRIRVGEERLDAARIGILDGTTWFSTVPYQGWGSQCADDVENFQRLEADKGGDDSSAEGSFYASALMRMHTRRAFMTSTGFIGVGPLDMQPGDEVCVLLGGKVPYLLRAQDEESYTLVGEAYVHGIMHGELFKGGPRNVRNFDVK
;
A
#
# COMPACT_ATOMS: atom_id res chain seq x y z
N MET A 1 -35.09 17.15 20.25
CA MET A 1 -35.29 15.68 20.35
C MET A 1 -36.46 15.27 19.47
N SER A 2 -37.61 15.94 19.62
CA SER A 2 -38.77 15.67 18.76
C SER A 2 -38.47 15.89 17.28
N ASP A 3 -37.72 16.95 16.94
CA ASP A 3 -37.29 17.22 15.56
C ASP A 3 -36.40 16.08 15.01
N ASP A 4 -35.45 15.60 15.82
CA ASP A 4 -34.58 14.46 15.45
C ASP A 4 -35.41 13.18 15.24
N ALA A 5 -36.41 12.92 16.10
CA ALA A 5 -37.30 11.78 15.99
C ALA A 5 -38.24 11.89 14.77
N ASP A 6 -38.68 13.09 14.43
CA ASP A 6 -39.49 13.36 13.25
C ASP A 6 -38.67 13.17 11.96
N GLU A 7 -37.41 13.57 11.94
CA GLU A 7 -36.54 13.33 10.78
C GLU A 7 -36.24 11.83 10.58
N ILE A 8 -35.95 11.09 11.66
CA ILE A 8 -35.87 9.62 11.60
C ILE A 8 -37.19 9.04 11.05
N THR A 9 -38.33 9.55 11.51
CA THR A 9 -39.64 9.12 11.03
C THR A 9 -39.83 9.39 9.54
N ASN A 10 -39.43 10.57 9.04
CA ASN A 10 -39.55 10.97 7.64
C ASN A 10 -38.77 10.02 6.73
N VAL A 11 -37.50 9.76 7.06
CA VAL A 11 -36.62 8.89 6.26
C VAL A 11 -37.12 7.44 6.30
N VAL A 12 -37.38 6.89 7.48
CA VAL A 12 -37.74 5.48 7.63
C VAL A 12 -39.14 5.19 7.09
N SER A 13 -40.09 6.11 7.26
CA SER A 13 -41.45 5.92 6.73
C SER A 13 -41.47 5.79 5.21
N LYS A 14 -40.57 6.48 4.50
CA LYS A 14 -40.42 6.35 3.04
C LYS A 14 -39.94 4.96 2.67
N LEU A 15 -38.89 4.45 3.33
CA LEU A 15 -38.35 3.10 3.08
C LEU A 15 -39.39 2.01 3.36
N LEU A 16 -40.13 2.13 4.46
CA LEU A 16 -41.23 1.21 4.78
C LEU A 16 -42.36 1.30 3.76
N GLY A 17 -42.65 2.49 3.24
CA GLY A 17 -43.62 2.71 2.15
C GLY A 17 -43.21 2.06 0.83
N GLU A 18 -41.91 1.91 0.59
CA GLU A 18 -41.34 1.15 -0.53
C GLU A 18 -41.35 -0.37 -0.28
N GLY A 19 -41.87 -0.83 0.86
CA GLY A 19 -41.93 -2.25 1.23
C GLY A 19 -40.61 -2.83 1.75
N LYS A 20 -39.63 -1.98 2.09
CA LYS A 20 -38.34 -2.45 2.64
C LYS A 20 -38.48 -2.85 4.10
N GLU A 21 -37.71 -3.85 4.51
CA GLU A 21 -37.50 -4.16 5.93
C GLU A 21 -36.44 -3.21 6.51
N VAL A 22 -36.71 -2.66 7.70
CA VAL A 22 -35.83 -1.69 8.35
C VAL A 22 -35.54 -2.13 9.78
N VAL A 23 -34.25 -2.11 10.14
CA VAL A 23 -33.76 -2.24 11.52
C VAL A 23 -33.16 -0.91 11.92
N LEU A 24 -33.60 -0.36 13.04
CA LEU A 24 -33.07 0.92 13.53
C LEU A 24 -31.85 0.65 14.41
N MET A 25 -30.69 1.21 14.05
CA MET A 25 -29.50 1.19 14.90
C MET A 25 -29.19 2.61 15.35
N THR A 26 -29.03 2.80 16.65
CA THR A 26 -28.74 4.09 17.26
C THR A 26 -27.40 4.06 17.97
N HIS A 27 -26.77 5.22 18.11
CA HIS A 27 -25.54 5.39 18.87
C HIS A 27 -25.64 6.57 19.84
N SER A 28 -25.08 6.42 21.04
CA SER A 28 -25.00 7.49 22.05
C SER A 28 -26.37 8.18 22.28
N TYR A 29 -26.42 9.51 22.19
CA TYR A 29 -27.64 10.32 22.25
C TYR A 29 -28.77 9.79 21.34
N GLY A 30 -28.44 9.28 20.16
CA GLY A 30 -29.40 8.82 19.16
C GLY A 30 -30.37 7.73 19.65
N GLY A 31 -30.05 7.05 20.76
CA GLY A 31 -30.97 6.12 21.40
C GLY A 31 -32.30 6.76 21.82
N ILE A 32 -32.31 8.05 22.21
CA ILE A 32 -33.50 8.76 22.64
C ILE A 32 -34.45 9.06 21.46
N PRO A 33 -34.05 9.82 20.43
CA PRO A 33 -34.92 10.09 19.29
C PRO A 33 -35.25 8.83 18.48
N GLY A 34 -34.33 7.86 18.42
CA GLY A 34 -34.62 6.56 17.81
C GLY A 34 -35.73 5.80 18.54
N THR A 35 -35.72 5.82 19.88
CA THR A 35 -36.82 5.24 20.70
C THR A 35 -38.13 6.00 20.51
N GLN A 36 -38.09 7.34 20.49
CA GLN A 36 -39.28 8.17 20.31
C GLN A 36 -39.93 7.95 18.93
N SER A 37 -39.12 7.81 17.87
CA SER A 37 -39.61 7.62 16.49
C SER A 37 -40.45 6.35 16.30
N LEU A 38 -40.26 5.32 17.13
CA LEU A 38 -41.03 4.07 17.10
C LEU A 38 -42.52 4.26 17.45
N SER A 39 -42.90 5.39 18.04
CA SER A 39 -44.32 5.80 18.19
C SER A 39 -45.06 5.91 16.85
N LYS A 40 -44.32 6.14 15.75
CA LYS A 40 -44.84 6.22 14.38
C LYS A 40 -44.29 5.12 13.47
N LEU A 41 -43.15 4.52 13.81
CA LEU A 41 -42.42 3.58 12.94
C LEU A 41 -42.57 2.10 13.31
N SER A 42 -42.90 1.76 14.56
CA SER A 42 -43.06 0.36 14.96
C SER A 42 -44.17 -0.30 14.15
N ARG A 43 -44.08 -1.62 13.92
CA ARG A 43 -45.14 -2.38 13.25
C ARG A 43 -46.49 -2.16 13.91
N LYS A 44 -46.53 -2.22 15.25
CA LYS A 44 -47.73 -1.94 16.05
C LYS A 44 -48.32 -0.56 15.76
N ALA A 45 -47.50 0.50 15.74
CA ALA A 45 -47.97 1.85 15.46
C ALA A 45 -48.52 1.99 14.02
N ARG A 46 -47.82 1.41 13.04
CA ARG A 46 -48.22 1.49 11.63
C ARG A 46 -49.47 0.70 11.32
N GLU A 47 -49.61 -0.49 11.89
CA GLU A 47 -50.81 -1.33 11.74
C GLU A 47 -52.05 -0.65 12.34
N ALA A 48 -51.90 0.08 13.46
CA ALA A 48 -52.98 0.89 14.04
C ALA A 48 -53.46 2.02 13.10
N GLU A 49 -52.59 2.49 12.20
CA GLU A 49 -52.91 3.47 11.16
C GLU A 49 -53.33 2.82 9.81
N GLY A 50 -53.48 1.50 9.76
CA GLY A 50 -53.81 0.77 8.53
C GLY A 50 -52.68 0.71 7.50
N LYS A 51 -51.43 1.00 7.91
CA LYS A 51 -50.24 0.94 7.06
C LYS A 51 -49.57 -0.43 7.18
N GLN A 52 -48.99 -0.92 6.08
CA GLN A 52 -48.21 -2.16 6.06
C GLN A 52 -46.75 -1.92 6.46
N GLY A 53 -46.10 -2.96 6.98
CA GLY A 53 -44.71 -2.97 7.43
C GLY A 53 -44.48 -2.20 8.74
N GLY A 54 -43.23 -2.23 9.22
CA GLY A 54 -42.80 -1.47 10.39
C GLY A 54 -41.44 -1.92 10.89
N VAL A 55 -40.86 -1.13 11.79
CA VAL A 55 -39.62 -1.49 12.47
C VAL A 55 -39.95 -2.50 13.57
N ASP A 56 -39.33 -3.66 13.50
CA ASP A 56 -39.52 -4.76 14.47
C ASP A 56 -38.32 -4.97 15.40
N LYS A 57 -37.17 -4.34 15.08
CA LYS A 57 -35.92 -4.46 15.84
C LYS A 57 -35.25 -3.10 16.01
N ILE A 58 -34.69 -2.86 17.19
CA ILE A 58 -33.79 -1.75 17.46
C ILE A 58 -32.46 -2.26 18.04
N ILE A 59 -31.34 -1.67 17.61
CA ILE A 59 -29.99 -1.94 18.09
C ILE A 59 -29.46 -0.68 18.76
N TYR A 60 -29.23 -0.75 20.07
CA TYR A 60 -28.59 0.32 20.84
C TYR A 60 -27.09 0.06 20.92
N LEU A 61 -26.27 0.84 20.22
CA LEU A 61 -24.81 0.80 20.34
C LEU A 61 -24.36 1.87 21.32
N ALA A 62 -23.86 1.49 22.50
CA ALA A 62 -23.45 2.42 23.56
C ALA A 62 -24.43 3.61 23.68
N SER A 63 -25.74 3.34 23.64
CA SER A 63 -26.77 4.38 23.49
C SER A 63 -27.43 4.73 24.81
N VAL A 64 -27.88 5.97 24.93
CA VAL A 64 -28.73 6.38 26.05
C VAL A 64 -30.16 5.87 25.81
N VAL A 65 -30.72 5.15 26.79
CA VAL A 65 -32.09 4.64 26.76
C VAL A 65 -32.81 5.06 28.04
N LEU A 66 -33.77 5.97 27.91
CA LEU A 66 -34.46 6.63 29.02
C LEU A 66 -35.82 6.01 29.32
N GLN A 67 -36.34 6.30 30.52
CA GLN A 67 -37.74 6.06 30.87
C GLN A 67 -38.61 7.23 30.40
N PRO A 68 -39.91 7.01 30.10
CA PRO A 68 -40.82 8.10 29.76
C PRO A 68 -40.87 9.17 30.86
N GLY A 69 -40.86 10.44 30.46
CA GLY A 69 -40.84 11.60 31.34
C GLY A 69 -39.44 12.07 31.75
N VAL A 70 -38.37 11.40 31.32
CA VAL A 70 -36.97 11.75 31.63
C VAL A 70 -36.29 12.34 30.39
N SER A 71 -35.60 13.47 30.53
CA SER A 71 -34.73 14.04 29.49
C SER A 71 -33.28 13.56 29.63
N ASN A 72 -32.46 13.77 28.60
CA ASN A 72 -31.05 13.41 28.67
C ASN A 72 -30.32 14.25 29.74
N LEU A 73 -30.71 15.51 29.88
CA LEU A 73 -30.17 16.40 30.91
C LEU A 73 -30.55 15.95 32.33
N ASP A 74 -31.78 15.47 32.54
CA ASP A 74 -32.19 14.89 33.83
C ASP A 74 -31.36 13.64 34.17
N ALA A 75 -30.98 12.85 33.16
CA ALA A 75 -30.16 11.65 33.33
C ALA A 75 -28.71 11.97 33.73
N PHE A 76 -28.18 13.14 33.35
CA PHE A 76 -26.88 13.62 33.85
C PHE A 76 -26.92 14.09 35.32
N GLY A 77 -28.10 14.38 35.87
CA GLY A 77 -28.25 14.86 37.24
C GLY A 77 -27.78 16.31 37.45
N SER A 78 -27.54 16.72 38.70
CA SER A 78 -27.23 18.12 39.07
C SER A 78 -25.77 18.55 38.84
N ALA A 79 -24.90 17.65 38.35
CA ALA A 79 -23.49 17.93 38.09
C ALA A 79 -23.16 17.49 36.66
N LEU A 80 -23.09 18.45 35.75
CA LEU A 80 -22.61 18.20 34.39
C LEU A 80 -21.12 17.83 34.46
N PRO A 81 -20.64 16.89 33.62
CA PRO A 81 -19.22 16.57 33.58
C PRO A 81 -18.38 17.81 33.25
N ASP A 82 -17.21 17.95 33.88
CA ASP A 82 -16.34 19.15 33.75
C ASP A 82 -15.89 19.45 32.30
N PHE A 83 -16.01 18.47 31.39
CA PHE A 83 -15.67 18.58 29.97
C PHE A 83 -16.84 19.05 29.08
N LEU A 84 -18.03 19.27 29.65
CA LEU A 84 -19.25 19.65 28.93
C LEU A 84 -19.56 21.12 29.16
N ASP A 85 -19.44 21.96 28.12
CA ASP A 85 -19.75 23.38 28.18
C ASP A 85 -21.14 23.65 27.57
N LEU A 86 -22.04 24.22 28.36
CA LEU A 86 -23.37 24.63 27.90
C LEU A 86 -23.36 26.15 27.67
N LYS A 87 -23.36 26.54 26.40
CA LYS A 87 -23.45 27.95 25.99
C LYS A 87 -24.72 28.16 25.17
N ASP A 88 -25.62 28.97 25.69
CA ASP A 88 -26.90 29.32 25.06
C ASP A 88 -27.69 28.08 24.59
N ASP A 89 -27.92 27.94 23.29
CA ASP A 89 -28.66 26.85 22.64
C ASP A 89 -27.77 25.68 22.17
N TYR A 90 -26.46 25.72 22.45
CA TYR A 90 -25.50 24.71 22.01
C TYR A 90 -24.70 24.10 23.18
N MET A 91 -24.27 22.86 22.96
CA MET A 91 -23.46 22.06 23.87
C MET A 91 -22.18 21.66 23.14
N THR A 92 -21.03 21.99 23.74
CA THR A 92 -19.71 21.71 23.18
C THR A 92 -18.87 20.90 24.15
N LEU A 93 -18.04 20.01 23.62
CA LEU A 93 -16.91 19.45 24.37
C LEU A 93 -15.63 19.95 23.72
N ASP A 94 -14.63 20.25 24.55
CA ASP A 94 -13.28 20.58 24.07
C ASP A 94 -12.70 19.39 23.26
N PRO A 95 -12.01 19.63 22.12
CA PRO A 95 -11.44 18.56 21.32
C PRO A 95 -10.50 17.61 22.09
N ASN A 96 -9.77 18.07 23.10
CA ASN A 96 -8.93 17.17 23.91
C ASN A 96 -9.79 16.27 24.80
N GLY A 97 -10.92 16.79 25.30
CA GLY A 97 -11.92 16.02 26.04
C GLY A 97 -12.56 14.93 25.17
N HIS A 98 -12.92 15.27 23.92
CA HIS A 98 -13.40 14.29 22.94
C HIS A 98 -12.33 13.24 22.60
N ALA A 99 -11.09 13.66 22.35
CA ALA A 99 -9.99 12.73 22.06
C ALA A 99 -9.76 11.73 23.21
N THR A 100 -9.82 12.21 24.45
CA THR A 100 -9.55 11.38 25.64
C THR A 100 -10.70 10.44 25.98
N ASN A 101 -11.95 10.88 25.81
CA ASN A 101 -13.11 10.16 26.33
C ASN A 101 -13.99 9.52 25.24
N THR A 102 -14.26 10.25 24.15
CA THR A 102 -15.09 9.77 23.04
C THR A 102 -14.33 8.77 22.17
N PHE A 103 -13.07 9.09 21.84
CA PHE A 103 -12.18 8.27 21.02
C PHE A 103 -11.09 7.61 21.87
N SER A 104 -11.44 7.19 23.09
CA SER A 104 -10.50 6.72 24.12
C SER A 104 -9.66 5.51 23.72
N ASP A 105 -10.07 4.77 22.69
CA ASP A 105 -9.45 3.57 22.15
C ASP A 105 -8.67 3.80 20.86
N LEU A 106 -8.44 5.06 20.46
CA LEU A 106 -7.56 5.44 19.36
C LEU A 106 -6.27 6.11 19.87
N PRO A 107 -5.18 6.12 19.07
CA PRO A 107 -4.02 6.96 19.36
C PRO A 107 -4.44 8.43 19.51
N PHE A 108 -3.92 9.12 20.53
CA PHE A 108 -4.38 10.46 20.91
C PHE A 108 -4.36 11.49 19.76
N ASP A 109 -3.33 11.47 18.90
CA ASP A 109 -3.23 12.41 17.78
C ASP A 109 -4.31 12.17 16.72
N GLU A 110 -4.64 10.91 16.43
CA GLU A 110 -5.74 10.54 15.52
C GLU A 110 -7.10 10.89 16.15
N ALA A 111 -7.26 10.56 17.43
CA ALA A 111 -8.43 10.91 18.23
C ALA A 111 -8.69 12.43 18.24
N LEU A 112 -7.63 13.24 18.33
CA LEU A 112 -7.70 14.69 18.33
C LEU A 112 -8.11 15.26 16.97
N GLU A 113 -7.62 14.71 15.85
CA GLU A 113 -8.03 15.13 14.51
C GLU A 113 -9.50 14.81 14.22
N LEU A 114 -10.00 13.67 14.72
CA LEU A 114 -11.43 13.32 14.65
C LEU A 114 -12.27 14.24 15.55
N ALA A 115 -11.81 14.48 16.78
CA ALA A 115 -12.48 15.36 17.74
C ALA A 115 -12.66 16.79 17.22
N LYS A 116 -11.66 17.34 16.50
CA LYS A 116 -11.75 18.68 15.89
C LYS A 116 -12.83 18.81 14.81
N GLN A 117 -13.27 17.69 14.24
CA GLN A 117 -14.29 17.65 13.19
C GLN A 117 -15.71 17.45 13.74
N MET A 118 -15.86 17.25 15.05
CA MET A 118 -17.17 17.02 15.65
C MET A 118 -18.00 18.31 15.69
N PRO A 119 -19.24 18.29 15.18
CA PRO A 119 -20.13 19.44 15.25
C PRO A 119 -20.67 19.63 16.67
N GLU A 120 -21.13 20.85 16.97
CA GLU A 120 -21.79 21.17 18.23
C GLU A 120 -23.18 20.51 18.33
N HIS A 121 -23.60 20.15 19.55
CA HIS A 121 -24.92 19.59 19.79
C HIS A 121 -25.93 20.69 20.15
N SER A 122 -27.20 20.51 19.77
CA SER A 122 -28.28 21.40 20.19
C SER A 122 -28.71 21.10 21.64
N THR A 123 -28.60 22.08 22.52
CA THR A 123 -29.02 21.97 23.94
C THR A 123 -30.52 21.69 24.10
N PRO A 124 -31.44 22.31 23.34
CA PRO A 124 -32.86 21.92 23.33
C PRO A 124 -33.09 20.42 23.15
N SER A 125 -32.30 19.76 22.29
CA SER A 125 -32.41 18.32 22.04
C SER A 125 -32.10 17.43 23.25
N PHE A 126 -31.43 17.97 24.27
CA PHE A 126 -31.10 17.27 25.50
C PHE A 126 -32.10 17.54 26.64
N ARG A 127 -32.94 18.57 26.52
CA ARG A 127 -33.94 18.98 27.53
C ARG A 127 -35.32 18.37 27.34
N GLU A 128 -35.66 17.98 26.12
CA GLU A 128 -36.95 17.35 25.84
C GLU A 128 -37.01 15.93 26.43
N PRO A 129 -38.03 15.60 27.24
CA PRO A 129 -38.17 14.27 27.81
C PRO A 129 -38.63 13.25 26.76
N LEU A 130 -38.17 12.02 26.89
CA LEU A 130 -38.74 10.89 26.15
C LEU A 130 -40.22 10.75 26.53
N THR A 131 -41.13 10.68 25.56
CA THR A 131 -42.58 10.55 25.85
C THR A 131 -43.12 9.17 25.50
N TYR A 132 -42.46 8.45 24.59
CA TYR A 132 -42.89 7.14 24.14
C TYR A 132 -41.80 6.07 24.32
N PRO A 133 -42.03 4.99 25.09
CA PRO A 133 -41.06 3.91 25.29
C PRO A 133 -41.10 2.92 24.12
N GLY A 134 -40.63 3.35 22.94
CA GLY A 134 -40.66 2.56 21.70
C GLY A 134 -40.01 1.17 21.79
N TYR A 135 -39.02 1.00 22.67
CA TYR A 135 -38.40 -0.29 22.96
C TYR A 135 -39.38 -1.36 23.48
N ASN A 136 -40.58 -0.96 23.97
CA ASN A 136 -41.61 -1.91 24.38
C ASN A 136 -42.29 -2.60 23.19
N ASP A 137 -42.25 -1.99 22.00
CA ASP A 137 -42.95 -2.47 20.82
C ASP A 137 -42.08 -3.34 19.89
N VAL A 138 -40.76 -3.32 20.08
CA VAL A 138 -39.79 -3.97 19.19
C VAL A 138 -38.90 -4.96 19.96
N LYS A 139 -38.17 -5.79 19.22
CA LYS A 139 -37.08 -6.59 19.81
C LYS A 139 -35.85 -5.71 20.01
N VAL A 140 -35.29 -5.75 21.21
CA VAL A 140 -34.15 -4.90 21.60
C VAL A 140 -32.85 -5.69 21.59
N HIS A 141 -31.87 -5.15 20.89
CA HIS A 141 -30.46 -5.53 21.00
C HIS A 141 -29.69 -4.38 21.61
N TYR A 142 -28.74 -4.67 22.48
CA TYR A 142 -27.85 -3.68 23.08
C TYR A 142 -26.41 -4.14 22.92
N ILE A 143 -25.54 -3.28 22.38
CA ILE A 143 -24.11 -3.52 22.24
C ILE A 143 -23.42 -2.64 23.28
N VAL A 144 -22.82 -3.30 24.28
CA VAL A 144 -22.10 -2.69 25.39
C VAL A 144 -20.64 -2.48 25.00
N CYS A 145 -20.14 -1.26 25.15
CA CYS A 145 -18.71 -0.96 25.01
C CYS A 145 -18.06 -1.02 26.40
N GLU A 146 -17.17 -1.98 26.64
CA GLU A 146 -16.62 -2.30 27.96
C GLU A 146 -15.56 -1.28 28.45
N GLN A 147 -14.99 -0.47 27.55
CA GLN A 147 -14.02 0.58 27.91
C GLN A 147 -14.59 2.00 27.72
N ASP A 148 -15.91 2.13 27.55
CA ASP A 148 -16.58 3.40 27.31
C ASP A 148 -16.39 4.39 28.48
N GLN A 149 -15.82 5.56 28.19
CA GLN A 149 -15.61 6.62 29.17
C GLN A 149 -16.74 7.68 29.18
N ILE A 150 -17.60 7.71 28.16
CA ILE A 150 -18.72 8.66 28.04
C ILE A 150 -19.96 8.08 28.73
N ILE A 151 -20.28 6.83 28.44
CA ILE A 151 -21.37 6.10 29.10
C ILE A 151 -20.75 4.84 29.72
N PRO A 152 -20.22 4.93 30.95
CA PRO A 152 -19.54 3.80 31.56
C PRO A 152 -20.38 2.50 31.55
N PRO A 153 -19.75 1.33 31.40
CA PRO A 153 -20.46 0.07 31.16
C PRO A 153 -21.49 -0.30 32.25
N GLN A 154 -21.31 0.18 33.49
CA GLN A 154 -22.29 0.03 34.56
C GLN A 154 -23.60 0.79 34.29
N PHE A 155 -23.54 1.98 33.67
CA PHE A 155 -24.72 2.75 33.31
C PHE A 155 -25.43 2.15 32.10
N GLN A 156 -24.68 1.66 31.11
CA GLN A 156 -25.24 0.90 29.99
C GLN A 156 -26.05 -0.30 30.48
N ARG A 157 -25.49 -1.07 31.43
CA ARG A 157 -26.19 -2.21 32.06
C ARG A 157 -27.41 -1.78 32.88
N ALA A 158 -27.33 -0.67 33.61
CA ALA A 158 -28.49 -0.14 34.33
C ALA A 158 -29.64 0.24 33.37
N MET A 159 -29.33 0.82 32.21
CA MET A 159 -30.33 1.12 31.17
C MET A 159 -30.92 -0.16 30.56
N ILE A 160 -30.10 -1.19 30.31
CA ILE A 160 -30.58 -2.51 29.86
C ILE A 160 -31.59 -3.08 30.86
N GLU A 161 -31.29 -3.05 32.17
CA GLU A 161 -32.22 -3.51 33.20
C GLU A 161 -33.49 -2.65 33.27
N GLY A 162 -33.38 -1.33 33.06
CA GLY A 162 -34.55 -0.44 32.94
C GLY A 162 -35.46 -0.79 31.76
N VAL A 163 -34.89 -1.17 30.61
CA VAL A 163 -35.66 -1.65 29.45
C VAL A 163 -36.34 -2.98 29.75
N LYS A 164 -35.64 -3.92 30.39
CA LYS A 164 -36.24 -5.21 30.80
C LYS A 164 -37.41 -5.01 31.78
N ALA A 165 -37.22 -4.13 32.77
CA ALA A 165 -38.25 -3.83 33.76
C ALA A 165 -39.48 -3.14 33.14
N SER A 166 -39.28 -2.24 32.18
CA SER A 166 -40.37 -1.52 31.49
C SER A 166 -41.12 -2.40 30.48
N SER A 167 -40.41 -3.21 29.70
CA SER A 167 -40.98 -4.01 28.62
C SER A 167 -41.49 -5.39 29.07
N GLY A 168 -40.97 -5.92 30.18
CA GLY A 168 -41.14 -7.32 30.58
C GLY A 168 -40.50 -8.32 29.62
N LYS A 169 -39.64 -7.87 28.70
CA LYS A 169 -38.97 -8.67 27.67
C LYS A 169 -37.45 -8.70 27.92
N ASP A 170 -36.82 -9.80 27.52
CA ASP A 170 -35.37 -9.89 27.52
C ASP A 170 -34.75 -8.96 26.46
N VAL A 171 -33.59 -8.41 26.80
CA VAL A 171 -32.72 -7.63 25.91
C VAL A 171 -31.56 -8.51 25.49
N ALA A 172 -31.33 -8.63 24.18
CA ALA A 172 -30.17 -9.36 23.66
C ALA A 172 -28.92 -8.48 23.78
N VAL A 173 -28.00 -8.85 24.68
CA VAL A 173 -26.80 -8.08 24.98
C VAL A 173 -25.59 -8.66 24.24
N HIS A 174 -24.82 -7.77 23.62
CA HIS A 174 -23.53 -8.02 23.00
C HIS A 174 -22.49 -7.14 23.68
N SER A 175 -21.22 -7.54 23.72
CA SER A 175 -20.14 -6.77 24.35
C SER A 175 -18.95 -6.60 23.42
N PHE A 176 -18.40 -5.39 23.35
CA PHE A 176 -17.15 -5.06 22.67
C PHE A 176 -16.13 -4.54 23.67
N ASP A 177 -14.89 -5.01 23.55
CA ASP A 177 -13.75 -4.45 24.25
C ASP A 177 -13.28 -3.17 23.53
N SER A 178 -14.08 -2.11 23.63
CA SER A 178 -13.90 -0.85 22.89
C SER A 178 -14.31 0.36 23.72
N GLY A 179 -13.87 1.54 23.27
CA GLY A 179 -14.33 2.85 23.73
C GLY A 179 -15.73 3.20 23.21
N HIS A 180 -16.08 4.50 23.25
CA HIS A 180 -17.45 4.96 22.99
C HIS A 180 -17.88 4.83 21.51
N VAL A 181 -16.93 4.86 20.56
CA VAL A 181 -17.22 4.92 19.11
C VAL A 181 -16.62 3.73 18.34
N PRO A 182 -17.10 2.49 18.58
CA PRO A 182 -16.59 1.30 17.90
C PRO A 182 -16.92 1.26 16.41
N THR A 183 -17.78 2.14 15.91
CA THR A 183 -17.97 2.34 14.46
C THR A 183 -16.71 2.86 13.77
N ILE A 184 -15.80 3.50 14.52
CA ILE A 184 -14.51 3.97 14.01
C ILE A 184 -13.39 3.03 14.45
N SER A 185 -13.31 2.65 15.72
CA SER A 185 -12.21 1.82 16.22
C SER A 185 -12.34 0.34 15.89
N GLN A 186 -13.55 -0.19 15.73
CA GLN A 186 -13.83 -1.61 15.45
C GLN A 186 -14.99 -1.82 14.45
N PRO A 187 -14.96 -1.20 13.25
CA PRO A 187 -16.08 -1.22 12.29
C PRO A 187 -16.49 -2.64 11.87
N ASP A 188 -15.53 -3.57 11.75
CA ASP A 188 -15.80 -4.96 11.37
C ASP A 188 -16.55 -5.74 12.45
N ASN A 189 -16.24 -5.50 13.73
CA ASN A 189 -16.95 -6.12 14.86
C ASN A 189 -18.41 -5.64 14.91
N VAL A 190 -18.62 -4.32 14.74
CA VAL A 190 -19.96 -3.74 14.61
C VAL A 190 -20.70 -4.38 13.43
N SER A 191 -20.06 -4.45 12.25
CA SER A 191 -20.64 -5.05 11.04
C SER A 191 -21.05 -6.52 11.25
N LYS A 192 -20.19 -7.30 11.89
CA LYS A 192 -20.43 -8.71 12.19
C LYS A 192 -21.65 -8.90 13.09
N VAL A 193 -21.69 -8.20 14.23
CA VAL A 193 -22.81 -8.31 15.17
C VAL A 193 -24.12 -7.82 14.55
N VAL A 194 -24.10 -6.74 13.78
CA VAL A 194 -25.30 -6.26 13.07
C VAL A 194 -25.80 -7.33 12.09
N LYS A 195 -24.92 -7.97 11.31
CA LYS A 195 -25.26 -9.06 10.39
C LYS A 195 -25.88 -10.26 11.11
N GLU A 196 -25.33 -10.64 12.26
CA GLU A 196 -25.88 -11.70 13.11
C GLU A 196 -27.29 -11.34 13.62
N ILE A 197 -27.49 -10.10 14.09
CA ILE A 197 -28.80 -9.61 14.60
C ILE A 197 -29.88 -9.64 13.51
N ILE A 198 -29.52 -9.27 12.28
CA ILE A 198 -30.45 -9.28 11.14
C ILE A 198 -30.60 -10.67 10.50
N GLY A 199 -29.83 -11.67 10.94
CA GLY A 199 -30.01 -13.08 10.58
C GLY A 199 -29.27 -13.51 9.31
N ILE A 200 -28.20 -12.82 8.93
CA ILE A 200 -27.35 -13.20 7.79
C ILE A 200 -26.36 -14.27 8.27
N THR A 201 -26.56 -15.54 7.90
CA THR A 201 -25.64 -16.65 8.21
C THR A 201 -24.68 -16.94 7.04
N GLU A 202 -23.43 -17.32 7.36
CA GLU A 202 -22.33 -17.55 6.41
C GLU A 202 -22.68 -18.48 5.23
N CYS A 203 -23.64 -19.40 5.41
CA CYS A 203 -24.05 -20.36 4.38
C CYS A 203 -24.93 -19.75 3.26
N GLN A 204 -25.45 -18.52 3.44
CA GLN A 204 -26.20 -17.79 2.39
C GLN A 204 -25.37 -16.73 1.66
N ILE A 205 -24.10 -16.58 2.04
CA ILE A 205 -23.21 -15.51 1.54
C ILE A 205 -22.59 -15.86 0.17
N SER A 206 -22.51 -17.14 -0.18
CA SER A 206 -21.81 -17.61 -1.40
C SER A 206 -22.55 -17.38 -2.72
N ILE A 207 -23.78 -16.85 -2.74
CA ILE A 207 -24.57 -16.69 -3.99
C ILE A 207 -25.16 -15.28 -4.18
N LYS A 208 -25.01 -14.34 -3.22
CA LYS A 208 -25.56 -12.96 -3.36
C LYS A 208 -24.67 -11.81 -2.88
N ARG A 209 -23.36 -12.03 -2.68
CA ARG A 209 -22.41 -10.95 -2.29
C ARG A 209 -21.83 -10.13 -3.45
N ALA A 210 -22.32 -10.31 -4.66
CA ALA A 210 -22.27 -9.27 -5.68
C ALA A 210 -23.48 -8.36 -5.43
N PHE A 211 -23.32 -7.29 -4.65
CA PHE A 211 -24.03 -6.00 -4.76
C PHE A 211 -23.62 -5.09 -3.57
N THR A 212 -22.82 -4.07 -3.92
CA THR A 212 -22.68 -2.75 -3.28
C THR A 212 -22.37 -2.67 -1.78
N ARG A 213 -21.11 -2.31 -1.46
CA ARG A 213 -20.83 -1.41 -0.32
C ARG A 213 -21.50 -0.05 -0.61
N PRO A 214 -22.39 0.48 0.25
CA PRO A 214 -22.53 1.92 0.37
C PRO A 214 -21.39 2.44 1.25
N ASP A 215 -20.97 3.68 1.03
CA ASP A 215 -20.00 4.44 1.84
C ASP A 215 -18.52 4.29 1.48
N ARG A 216 -18.26 4.00 0.21
CA ARG A 216 -17.47 4.86 -0.67
C ARG A 216 -17.93 4.51 -2.07
N VAL A 217 -18.96 5.21 -2.56
CA VAL A 217 -19.01 5.38 -4.00
C VAL A 217 -17.75 6.16 -4.31
N ASP A 218 -16.77 5.49 -4.92
CA ASP A 218 -15.65 6.16 -5.52
C ASP A 218 -16.27 7.14 -6.52
N ARG A 219 -16.38 8.44 -6.19
CA ARG A 219 -17.09 9.42 -7.04
C ARG A 219 -16.48 9.49 -8.44
N THR A 220 -15.26 8.97 -8.60
CA THR A 220 -14.60 8.72 -9.89
C THR A 220 -15.36 7.70 -10.74
N LEU A 221 -15.95 6.65 -10.15
CA LEU A 221 -16.75 5.62 -10.85
C LEU A 221 -18.13 6.16 -11.28
N GLU A 222 -18.75 7.05 -10.51
CA GLU A 222 -20.01 7.72 -10.90
C GLU A 222 -19.85 8.50 -12.21
N MET A 223 -18.70 9.13 -12.44
CA MET A 223 -18.43 9.94 -13.65
C MET A 223 -18.55 9.14 -14.95
N TYR A 224 -18.27 7.83 -14.90
CA TYR A 224 -18.28 6.96 -16.07
C TYR A 224 -19.54 6.11 -16.17
N SER A 225 -20.45 6.19 -15.18
CA SER A 225 -21.69 5.41 -15.16
C SER A 225 -22.68 5.79 -16.27
N ASP A 226 -22.56 7.01 -16.82
CA ASP A 226 -23.37 7.49 -17.94
C ASP A 226 -22.89 6.96 -19.30
N ILE A 227 -21.74 6.27 -19.36
CA ILE A 227 -21.29 5.59 -20.57
C ILE A 227 -22.11 4.32 -20.76
N ASN A 228 -22.82 4.23 -21.88
CA ASN A 228 -23.58 3.04 -22.21
C ASN A 228 -22.67 1.93 -22.75
N TYR A 229 -22.16 1.10 -21.84
CA TYR A 229 -21.40 -0.09 -22.18
C TYR A 229 -22.34 -1.23 -22.61
N GLY A 230 -22.22 -1.71 -23.85
CA GLY A 230 -22.75 -3.02 -24.23
C GLY A 230 -21.90 -4.14 -23.60
N GLN A 231 -22.47 -5.33 -23.36
CA GLN A 231 -21.69 -6.46 -22.87
C GLN A 231 -20.69 -6.93 -23.94
N LEU A 232 -19.40 -7.05 -23.57
CA LEU A 232 -18.40 -7.63 -24.46
C LEU A 232 -18.80 -9.05 -24.85
N LYS A 233 -18.62 -9.40 -26.13
CA LYS A 233 -18.95 -10.74 -26.64
C LYS A 233 -18.18 -11.85 -25.94
N ASP A 234 -16.90 -11.61 -25.70
CA ASP A 234 -16.03 -12.47 -24.92
C ASP A 234 -15.02 -11.57 -24.21
N PRO A 235 -15.15 -11.38 -22.89
CA PRO A 235 -14.36 -10.42 -22.16
C PRO A 235 -12.88 -10.83 -22.07
N ASP A 236 -12.46 -12.04 -22.47
CA ASP A 236 -11.07 -12.53 -22.47
C ASP A 236 -10.27 -12.19 -23.74
N TYR A 237 -10.97 -11.81 -24.80
CA TYR A 237 -10.36 -11.52 -26.11
C TYR A 237 -10.83 -10.21 -26.73
N TRP A 238 -11.97 -9.67 -26.31
CA TRP A 238 -12.50 -8.42 -26.84
C TRP A 238 -12.09 -7.24 -25.98
N ILE A 239 -11.79 -6.13 -26.65
CA ILE A 239 -11.47 -4.85 -26.02
C ILE A 239 -12.29 -3.74 -26.67
N ARG A 240 -12.50 -2.64 -25.96
CA ARG A 240 -13.04 -1.41 -26.55
C ARG A 240 -11.93 -0.44 -26.88
N LEU A 241 -12.06 0.25 -28.00
CA LEU A 241 -11.19 1.36 -28.38
C LEU A 241 -12.04 2.63 -28.53
N ILE A 242 -11.49 3.76 -28.10
CA ILE A 242 -12.11 5.06 -28.37
C ILE A 242 -11.55 5.62 -29.69
N LYS A 243 -12.45 6.13 -30.52
CA LYS A 243 -12.14 6.89 -31.72
C LYS A 243 -12.30 8.36 -31.43
N LEU A 244 -11.20 9.05 -31.16
CA LEU A 244 -11.18 10.49 -30.92
C LEU A 244 -11.24 11.25 -32.26
N GLU A 245 -12.28 12.05 -32.45
CA GLU A 245 -12.50 12.84 -33.67
C GLU A 245 -11.52 14.03 -33.77
N PRO A 246 -11.18 14.49 -34.99
CA PRO A 246 -10.24 15.59 -35.17
C PRO A 246 -10.81 16.93 -34.68
N SER A 247 -9.91 17.88 -34.41
CA SER A 247 -10.31 19.25 -34.08
C SER A 247 -11.15 19.86 -35.21
N PRO A 248 -12.30 20.49 -34.93
CA PRO A 248 -13.04 21.24 -35.92
C PRO A 248 -12.19 22.41 -36.44
N PRO A 249 -12.47 22.91 -37.66
CA PRO A 249 -11.86 24.14 -38.16
C PRO A 249 -12.12 25.28 -37.16
N ALA A 250 -11.14 26.16 -36.95
CA ALA A 250 -11.27 27.26 -36.00
C ALA A 250 -12.55 28.07 -36.27
N SER A 251 -13.46 28.08 -35.30
CA SER A 251 -14.67 28.90 -35.30
C SER A 251 -14.26 30.37 -35.16
N THR A 252 -14.79 31.25 -36.00
CA THR A 252 -14.57 32.70 -35.94
C THR A 252 -15.40 33.39 -34.86
N SER A 253 -16.30 32.68 -34.17
CA SER A 253 -17.32 33.28 -33.30
C SER A 253 -16.96 33.30 -31.81
N GLU A 254 -16.10 32.40 -31.32
CA GLU A 254 -15.60 32.39 -29.94
C GLU A 254 -14.17 31.80 -29.87
N PRO A 255 -13.11 32.60 -30.07
CA PRO A 255 -11.73 32.11 -30.15
C PRO A 255 -11.19 31.50 -28.84
N ASP A 256 -11.75 31.90 -27.70
CA ASP A 256 -11.21 31.60 -26.37
C ASP A 256 -11.94 30.44 -25.65
N ARG A 257 -13.00 29.87 -26.24
CA ARG A 257 -13.70 28.71 -25.66
C ARG A 257 -13.17 27.41 -26.27
N PRO A 258 -12.55 26.51 -25.50
CA PRO A 258 -12.09 25.22 -26.02
C PRO A 258 -13.29 24.41 -26.53
N ASP A 259 -13.14 23.82 -27.72
CA ASP A 259 -14.16 23.00 -28.35
C ASP A 259 -14.38 21.68 -27.60
N LEU A 260 -15.60 21.15 -27.63
CA LEU A 260 -15.95 19.89 -26.98
C LEU A 260 -15.23 18.71 -27.66
N LEU A 261 -14.59 17.83 -26.89
CA LEU A 261 -14.03 16.59 -27.41
C LEU A 261 -15.16 15.61 -27.77
N VAL A 262 -15.06 14.98 -28.92
CA VAL A 262 -16.04 14.00 -29.42
C VAL A 262 -15.34 12.68 -29.69
N CYS A 263 -15.88 11.60 -29.13
CA CYS A 263 -15.37 10.25 -29.28
C CYS A 263 -16.50 9.26 -29.60
N ASN A 264 -16.15 8.14 -30.23
CA ASN A 264 -17.00 6.96 -30.35
C ASN A 264 -16.31 5.74 -29.72
N ILE A 265 -17.08 4.82 -29.13
CA ILE A 265 -16.56 3.54 -28.62
C ILE A 265 -16.85 2.43 -29.63
N GLU A 266 -15.83 1.65 -29.98
CA GLU A 266 -15.99 0.48 -30.85
C GLU A 266 -15.27 -0.74 -30.26
N GLU A 267 -15.84 -1.92 -30.46
CA GLU A 267 -15.33 -3.20 -29.97
C GLU A 267 -14.46 -3.93 -30.99
N TYR A 268 -13.33 -4.48 -30.55
CA TYR A 268 -12.38 -5.19 -31.39
C TYR A 268 -11.91 -6.49 -30.72
N ILE A 269 -11.59 -7.49 -31.54
CA ILE A 269 -10.87 -8.68 -31.09
C ILE A 269 -9.39 -8.33 -30.98
N ARG A 270 -8.77 -8.67 -29.85
CA ARG A 270 -7.33 -8.54 -29.62
C ARG A 270 -6.53 -9.29 -30.69
N GLY A 271 -5.45 -8.70 -31.20
CA GLY A 271 -4.71 -9.21 -32.36
C GLY A 271 -5.29 -8.89 -33.74
N ASP A 272 -6.59 -8.58 -33.86
CA ASP A 272 -7.25 -8.13 -35.11
C ASP A 272 -7.84 -6.70 -34.97
N SER A 273 -7.37 -5.95 -33.98
CA SER A 273 -7.80 -4.58 -33.73
C SER A 273 -7.15 -3.58 -34.68
N GLN A 274 -7.87 -2.49 -35.00
CA GLN A 274 -7.30 -1.32 -35.68
C GLN A 274 -6.08 -0.77 -34.89
N PRO A 275 -4.97 -0.36 -35.55
CA PRO A 275 -3.82 0.24 -34.85
C PRO A 275 -4.21 1.39 -33.93
N TYR A 276 -3.89 1.23 -32.64
CA TYR A 276 -4.28 2.16 -31.58
C TYR A 276 -3.10 2.61 -30.72
N THR A 277 -3.30 3.73 -30.03
CA THR A 277 -2.38 4.23 -29.00
C THR A 277 -2.94 3.90 -27.61
N ALA A 278 -2.22 3.16 -26.77
CA ALA A 278 -2.60 3.00 -25.37
C ALA A 278 -2.09 4.21 -24.56
N LEU A 279 -2.97 4.80 -23.74
CA LEU A 279 -2.59 5.87 -22.83
C LEU A 279 -2.19 5.27 -21.47
N SER A 280 -1.04 5.68 -20.97
CA SER A 280 -0.60 5.41 -19.60
C SER A 280 -0.56 6.74 -18.86
N TYR A 281 -1.24 6.86 -17.73
CA TYR A 281 -1.43 8.14 -17.04
C TYR A 281 -1.79 7.96 -15.56
N VAL A 282 -1.94 9.06 -14.82
CA VAL A 282 -2.37 9.05 -13.42
C VAL A 282 -3.86 9.36 -13.34
N TRP A 283 -4.60 8.52 -12.62
CA TRP A 283 -5.99 8.81 -12.30
C TRP A 283 -6.04 9.99 -11.32
N GLU A 284 -6.92 10.97 -11.58
CA GLU A 284 -7.11 12.08 -10.65
C GLU A 284 -7.92 11.65 -9.41
N SER A 285 -7.78 12.42 -8.32
CA SER A 285 -8.62 12.25 -7.13
C SER A 285 -10.08 12.62 -7.43
N PRO A 286 -11.07 12.05 -6.72
CA PRO A 286 -12.49 12.30 -6.97
C PRO A 286 -12.92 13.78 -6.85
N ASP A 287 -12.13 14.61 -6.16
CA ASP A 287 -12.35 16.06 -6.01
C ASP A 287 -11.75 16.91 -7.14
N SER A 288 -11.24 16.29 -8.21
CA SER A 288 -10.62 17.02 -9.32
C SER A 288 -11.64 17.72 -10.22
N SER A 289 -11.17 18.74 -10.95
CA SER A 289 -12.03 19.48 -11.87
C SER A 289 -12.54 18.58 -13.00
N LYS A 290 -13.85 18.42 -13.09
CA LYS A 290 -14.52 17.67 -14.16
C LYS A 290 -14.53 18.48 -15.47
N ARG A 291 -14.41 17.79 -16.59
CA ARG A 291 -14.52 18.35 -17.94
C ARG A 291 -15.54 17.56 -18.74
N LEU A 292 -16.27 18.26 -19.61
CA LEU A 292 -17.26 17.62 -20.46
C LEU A 292 -16.61 17.05 -21.73
N MET A 293 -17.04 15.86 -22.12
CA MET A 293 -16.80 15.31 -23.46
C MET A 293 -18.04 14.58 -23.97
N SER A 294 -18.14 14.39 -25.28
CA SER A 294 -19.21 13.57 -25.89
C SER A 294 -18.66 12.20 -26.28
N ILE A 295 -19.31 11.14 -25.78
CA ILE A 295 -19.05 9.75 -26.17
C ILE A 295 -20.34 9.16 -26.75
N ASP A 296 -20.28 8.70 -28.00
CA ASP A 296 -21.43 8.13 -28.72
C ASP A 296 -22.70 9.02 -28.67
N GLY A 297 -22.48 10.34 -28.73
CA GLY A 297 -23.53 11.35 -28.68
C GLY A 297 -24.04 11.69 -27.27
N THR A 298 -23.57 10.99 -26.24
CA THR A 298 -23.90 11.27 -24.83
C THR A 298 -22.82 12.17 -24.22
N THR A 299 -23.22 13.22 -23.51
CA THR A 299 -22.27 14.09 -22.80
C THR A 299 -21.98 13.51 -21.43
N ILE A 300 -20.70 13.32 -21.12
CA ILE A 300 -20.23 12.76 -19.85
C ILE A 300 -19.20 13.67 -19.20
N ASP A 301 -19.02 13.50 -17.90
CA ASP A 301 -17.91 14.09 -17.15
C ASP A 301 -16.67 13.18 -17.22
N VAL A 302 -15.51 13.78 -17.51
CA VAL A 302 -14.21 13.11 -17.41
C VAL A 302 -13.21 13.93 -16.60
N SER A 303 -12.20 13.25 -16.07
CA SER A 303 -11.11 13.91 -15.34
C SER A 303 -10.36 14.90 -16.22
N SER A 304 -9.81 15.96 -15.62
CA SER A 304 -9.05 16.95 -16.38
C SER A 304 -7.77 16.36 -16.97
N THR A 305 -7.20 15.36 -16.33
CA THR A 305 -6.03 14.64 -16.82
C THR A 305 -6.33 13.90 -18.13
N VAL A 306 -7.44 13.16 -18.20
CA VAL A 306 -7.85 12.49 -19.44
C VAL A 306 -8.16 13.51 -20.53
N GLU A 307 -8.92 14.55 -20.21
CA GLU A 307 -9.30 15.57 -21.19
C GLU A 307 -8.07 16.30 -21.77
N ASN A 308 -7.14 16.73 -20.92
CA ASN A 308 -5.90 17.39 -21.33
C ASN A 308 -5.04 16.45 -22.20
N ALA A 309 -4.92 15.18 -21.82
CA ALA A 309 -4.20 14.18 -22.60
C ALA A 309 -4.85 13.96 -23.98
N LEU A 310 -6.17 13.75 -24.04
CA LEU A 310 -6.91 13.58 -25.28
C LEU A 310 -6.75 14.79 -26.19
N ARG A 311 -6.92 16.01 -25.65
CA ARG A 311 -6.76 17.25 -26.42
C ARG A 311 -5.35 17.38 -26.99
N ARG A 312 -4.32 16.99 -26.23
CA ARG A 312 -2.93 17.00 -26.68
C ARG A 312 -2.64 15.94 -27.74
N LEU A 313 -3.26 14.77 -27.64
CA LEU A 313 -3.07 13.63 -28.55
C LEU A 313 -3.94 13.69 -29.81
N ARG A 314 -4.98 14.52 -29.80
CA ARG A 314 -5.90 14.75 -30.91
C ARG A 314 -5.16 15.18 -32.18
N PHE A 315 -5.41 14.48 -33.28
CA PHE A 315 -4.90 14.91 -34.58
C PHE A 315 -5.79 16.03 -35.15
N ARG A 316 -5.19 16.94 -35.91
CA ARG A 316 -5.92 18.07 -36.53
C ARG A 316 -6.80 17.67 -37.71
N LYS A 317 -6.50 16.57 -38.39
CA LYS A 317 -7.08 16.25 -39.72
C LYS A 317 -7.71 14.87 -39.84
N LYS A 318 -7.48 13.98 -38.89
CA LYS A 318 -7.96 12.59 -38.94
C LYS A 318 -8.32 12.11 -37.54
N PRO A 319 -9.21 11.12 -37.40
CA PRO A 319 -9.47 10.53 -36.10
C PRO A 319 -8.24 9.80 -35.55
N ARG A 320 -8.23 9.56 -34.23
CA ARG A 320 -7.20 8.79 -33.54
C ARG A 320 -7.83 7.68 -32.69
N TRP A 321 -7.34 6.47 -32.87
CA TRP A 321 -7.71 5.31 -32.05
C TRP A 321 -6.87 5.26 -30.78
N LEU A 322 -7.53 5.18 -29.63
CA LEU A 322 -6.90 5.16 -28.33
C LEU A 322 -7.50 4.04 -27.47
N TRP A 323 -6.69 3.48 -26.59
CA TRP A 323 -7.15 2.67 -25.46
C TRP A 323 -6.84 3.44 -24.18
N ILE A 324 -7.86 3.66 -23.36
CA ILE A 324 -7.79 4.40 -22.09
C ILE A 324 -8.58 3.58 -21.07
N ASP A 325 -7.92 3.06 -20.05
CA ASP A 325 -8.50 2.16 -19.04
C ASP A 325 -9.83 2.70 -18.46
N GLN A 326 -9.89 3.96 -18.05
CA GLN A 326 -11.10 4.59 -17.50
C GLN A 326 -12.28 4.66 -18.47
N LEU A 327 -12.05 4.63 -19.79
CA LEU A 327 -13.10 4.79 -20.80
C LEU A 327 -13.42 3.47 -21.51
N CYS A 328 -12.42 2.61 -21.71
CA CYS A 328 -12.55 1.38 -22.49
C CYS A 328 -13.06 0.18 -21.66
N ILE A 329 -12.81 0.20 -20.35
CA ILE A 329 -13.28 -0.83 -19.42
C ILE A 329 -14.57 -0.34 -18.75
N ASN A 330 -15.57 -1.21 -18.65
CA ASN A 330 -16.74 -0.91 -17.83
C ASN A 330 -16.35 -0.95 -16.34
N GLN A 331 -16.12 0.22 -15.78
CA GLN A 331 -15.64 0.37 -14.39
C GLN A 331 -16.68 -0.05 -13.33
N THR A 332 -17.95 -0.25 -13.73
CA THR A 332 -19.04 -0.64 -12.82
C THR A 332 -19.33 -2.14 -12.82
N ASP A 333 -18.73 -2.90 -13.75
CA ASP A 333 -18.84 -4.35 -13.84
C ASP A 333 -17.52 -4.99 -13.38
N GLU A 334 -17.49 -5.47 -12.13
CA GLU A 334 -16.28 -6.09 -11.54
C GLU A 334 -15.85 -7.37 -12.28
N VAL A 335 -16.78 -8.08 -12.91
CA VAL A 335 -16.46 -9.28 -13.70
C VAL A 335 -15.76 -8.85 -14.98
N GLU A 336 -16.33 -7.92 -15.75
CA GLU A 336 -15.68 -7.39 -16.95
C GLU A 336 -14.31 -6.78 -16.61
N LYS A 337 -14.25 -5.94 -15.56
CA LYS A 337 -13.03 -5.31 -15.08
C LYS A 337 -11.94 -6.32 -14.77
N SER A 338 -12.27 -7.41 -14.06
CA SER A 338 -11.31 -8.47 -13.75
C SER A 338 -10.70 -9.08 -15.03
N HIS A 339 -11.52 -9.43 -16.01
CA HIS A 339 -11.05 -9.97 -17.30
C HIS A 339 -10.25 -8.94 -18.11
N GLN A 340 -10.64 -7.67 -18.12
CA GLN A 340 -9.92 -6.62 -18.84
C GLN A 340 -8.57 -6.29 -18.17
N VAL A 341 -8.51 -6.26 -16.83
CA VAL A 341 -7.28 -6.07 -16.06
C VAL A 341 -6.31 -7.24 -16.29
N HIS A 342 -6.82 -8.48 -16.33
CA HIS A 342 -6.04 -9.66 -16.71
C HIS A 342 -5.31 -9.45 -18.06
N GLN A 343 -6.00 -8.83 -19.02
CA GLN A 343 -5.49 -8.62 -20.36
C GLN A 343 -4.65 -7.35 -20.56
N MET A 344 -4.60 -6.42 -19.60
CA MET A 344 -3.93 -5.13 -19.78
C MET A 344 -2.51 -5.29 -20.33
N HIS A 345 -1.76 -6.29 -19.87
CA HIS A 345 -0.42 -6.56 -20.37
C HIS A 345 -0.37 -6.86 -21.87
N HIS A 346 -1.36 -7.59 -22.42
CA HIS A 346 -1.49 -7.80 -23.86
C HIS A 346 -1.91 -6.52 -24.56
N ILE A 347 -2.87 -5.77 -24.01
CA ILE A 347 -3.38 -4.52 -24.59
C ILE A 347 -2.25 -3.49 -24.74
N TYR A 348 -1.41 -3.29 -23.72
CA TYR A 348 -0.26 -2.38 -23.83
C TYR A 348 0.83 -2.92 -24.75
N ARG A 349 1.07 -4.24 -24.77
CA ARG A 349 2.09 -4.89 -25.60
C ARG A 349 1.73 -4.87 -27.09
N GLU A 350 0.46 -5.03 -27.42
CA GLU A 350 -0.06 -5.06 -28.79
C GLU A 350 -0.32 -3.65 -29.35
N ALA A 351 -0.44 -2.64 -28.50
CA ALA A 351 -0.59 -1.25 -28.93
C ALA A 351 0.53 -0.83 -29.89
N ASP A 352 0.15 -0.11 -30.95
CA ASP A 352 1.09 0.45 -31.93
C ASP A 352 2.02 1.47 -31.26
N GLN A 353 1.51 2.19 -30.27
CA GLN A 353 2.28 3.09 -29.41
C GLN A 353 1.67 3.14 -28.01
N VAL A 354 2.52 3.21 -26.98
CA VAL A 354 2.12 3.63 -25.64
C VAL A 354 2.60 5.06 -25.41
N ILE A 355 1.70 5.92 -24.90
CA ILE A 355 2.05 7.27 -24.48
C ILE A 355 1.92 7.37 -22.98
N ALA A 356 3.04 7.63 -22.31
CA ALA A 356 3.12 7.96 -20.89
C ALA A 356 2.82 9.46 -20.70
N TRP A 357 1.62 9.80 -20.27
CA TRP A 357 1.19 11.17 -20.00
C TRP A 357 1.54 11.57 -18.56
N LEU A 358 2.50 12.49 -18.42
CA LEU A 358 2.99 12.97 -17.12
C LEU A 358 2.22 14.19 -16.60
N GLY A 359 1.23 14.68 -17.35
CA GLY A 359 0.46 15.87 -17.02
C GLY A 359 0.87 17.11 -17.80
N ASN A 360 0.36 18.25 -17.35
CA ASN A 360 0.64 19.55 -17.93
C ASN A 360 2.11 19.95 -17.72
N GLY A 361 2.62 20.78 -18.63
CA GLY A 361 3.99 21.24 -18.60
C GLY A 361 4.15 22.56 -17.87
N ASP A 362 5.32 22.74 -17.29
CA ASP A 362 5.87 23.97 -16.74
C ASP A 362 7.28 24.23 -17.33
N GLU A 363 7.92 25.32 -16.92
CA GLU A 363 9.25 25.69 -17.39
C GLU A 363 10.30 24.60 -17.12
N ALA A 364 10.23 23.94 -15.95
CA ALA A 364 11.11 22.83 -15.61
C ALA A 364 10.91 21.63 -16.57
N SER A 365 9.65 21.29 -16.87
CA SER A 365 9.31 20.24 -17.83
C SER A 365 9.83 20.53 -19.24
N ASP A 366 9.80 21.81 -19.64
CA ASP A 366 10.31 22.25 -20.94
C ASP A 366 11.83 22.10 -21.02
N ILE A 367 12.53 22.45 -19.94
CA ILE A 367 13.99 22.28 -19.82
C ILE A 367 14.34 20.80 -19.97
N ILE A 368 13.77 19.94 -19.13
CA ILE A 368 14.17 18.53 -19.08
C ILE A 368 13.73 17.76 -20.33
N CYS A 369 12.54 18.00 -20.88
CA CYS A 369 12.11 17.34 -22.12
C CYS A 369 12.96 17.73 -23.32
N ARG A 370 13.37 19.00 -23.40
CA ARG A 370 14.33 19.48 -24.41
C ARG A 370 15.68 18.80 -24.23
N LEU A 371 16.18 18.76 -23.00
CA LEU A 371 17.47 18.18 -22.66
C LEU A 371 17.52 16.68 -22.99
N MET A 372 16.51 15.90 -22.63
CA MET A 372 16.40 14.48 -22.97
C MET A 372 16.33 14.25 -24.48
N ARG A 373 15.59 15.10 -25.21
CA ARG A 373 15.52 15.02 -26.67
C ARG A 373 16.88 15.30 -27.31
N ASP A 374 17.55 16.38 -26.89
CA ASP A 374 18.76 16.86 -27.55
C ASP A 374 19.99 16.04 -27.15
N THR A 375 20.11 15.66 -25.88
CA THR A 375 21.14 14.73 -25.38
C THR A 375 21.02 13.37 -26.07
N GLY A 376 19.81 12.79 -26.09
CA GLY A 376 19.57 11.52 -26.77
C GLY A 376 19.85 11.57 -28.28
N ARG A 377 19.55 12.68 -28.96
CA ARG A 377 19.84 12.86 -30.40
C ARG A 377 21.34 12.92 -30.66
N ALA A 378 22.07 13.70 -29.86
CA ALA A 378 23.52 13.81 -29.98
C ALA A 378 24.20 12.46 -29.71
N LEU A 379 23.72 11.71 -28.70
CA LEU A 379 24.20 10.35 -28.44
C LEU A 379 23.87 9.39 -29.59
N ARG A 380 22.68 9.44 -30.21
CA ARG A 380 22.39 8.58 -31.37
C ARG A 380 23.29 8.86 -32.56
N SER A 381 23.53 10.12 -32.84
CA SER A 381 24.36 10.57 -33.95
C SER A 381 25.87 10.50 -33.65
N ASN A 382 26.26 10.06 -32.45
CA ASN A 382 27.64 10.04 -31.97
C ASN A 382 28.33 11.43 -32.04
N ASP A 383 27.57 12.49 -31.76
CA ASP A 383 27.99 13.88 -31.80
C ASP A 383 28.40 14.37 -30.40
N LEU A 384 29.62 14.03 -30.00
CA LEU A 384 30.18 14.43 -28.69
C LEU A 384 30.41 15.95 -28.58
N GLU A 385 30.58 16.65 -29.70
CA GLU A 385 30.78 18.10 -29.69
C GLU A 385 29.46 18.85 -29.44
N ALA A 386 28.34 18.36 -29.99
CA ALA A 386 27.01 18.88 -29.64
C ALA A 386 26.71 18.70 -28.14
N LEU A 387 27.07 17.54 -27.56
CA LEU A 387 26.95 17.33 -26.11
C LEU A 387 27.85 18.29 -25.33
N ARG A 388 29.11 18.46 -25.76
CA ARG A 388 30.03 19.39 -25.12
C ARG A 388 29.45 20.81 -25.13
N LYS A 389 28.97 21.32 -26.26
CA LYS A 389 28.34 22.66 -26.33
C LYS A 389 27.12 22.79 -25.41
N LEU A 390 26.28 21.75 -25.36
CA LEU A 390 25.07 21.75 -24.54
C LEU A 390 25.38 21.84 -23.03
N TYR A 391 26.41 21.15 -22.54
CA TYR A 391 26.76 21.07 -21.11
C TYR A 391 27.96 21.94 -20.69
N PHE A 392 28.60 22.68 -21.61
CA PHE A 392 29.79 23.53 -21.35
C PHE A 392 29.80 24.92 -21.98
N GLY A 393 28.93 25.22 -22.96
CA GLY A 393 29.04 26.47 -23.72
C GLY A 393 28.91 27.72 -22.85
N GLU A 394 29.35 28.87 -23.37
CA GLU A 394 29.04 30.16 -22.76
C GLU A 394 27.51 30.38 -22.78
N LYS A 395 26.93 31.04 -21.76
CA LYS A 395 25.46 31.21 -21.62
C LYS A 395 24.79 31.81 -22.87
N ASP A 396 25.55 32.56 -23.67
CA ASP A 396 25.11 33.22 -24.90
C ASP A 396 25.08 32.28 -26.14
N GLU A 397 25.63 31.06 -26.05
CA GLU A 397 25.62 30.04 -27.12
C GLU A 397 24.52 28.97 -26.96
N GLY A 398 23.60 29.14 -26.01
CA GLY A 398 22.50 28.20 -25.77
C GLY A 398 22.89 26.96 -24.94
N SER A 399 23.94 27.07 -24.12
CA SER A 399 24.28 26.06 -23.11
C SER A 399 23.25 26.02 -21.98
N ILE A 400 23.14 24.86 -21.32
CA ILE A 400 22.19 24.69 -20.24
C ILE A 400 22.77 25.14 -18.89
N ASP A 401 21.93 25.77 -18.08
CA ASP A 401 22.21 25.96 -16.66
C ASP A 401 22.10 24.59 -15.95
N ILE A 402 23.24 24.09 -15.46
CA ILE A 402 23.38 22.75 -14.87
C ILE A 402 22.54 22.60 -13.59
N GLU A 403 22.41 23.65 -12.79
CA GLU A 403 21.59 23.60 -11.57
C GLU A 403 20.10 23.56 -11.94
N ALA A 404 19.67 24.39 -12.89
CA ALA A 404 18.29 24.35 -13.39
C ALA A 404 17.96 23.00 -14.03
N ALA A 405 18.90 22.39 -14.77
CA ALA A 405 18.74 21.07 -15.36
C ALA A 405 18.56 19.98 -14.30
N LYS A 406 19.36 20.01 -13.23
CA LYS A 406 19.23 19.08 -12.10
C LYS A 406 17.89 19.22 -11.39
N MET A 407 17.48 20.45 -11.07
CA MET A 407 16.17 20.70 -10.45
C MET A 407 15.02 20.25 -11.35
N ALA A 408 15.12 20.49 -12.66
CA ALA A 408 14.14 20.04 -13.64
C ALA A 408 14.06 18.52 -13.76
N PHE A 409 15.20 17.82 -13.67
CA PHE A 409 15.23 16.36 -13.64
C PHE A 409 14.64 15.79 -12.34
N ASN A 410 14.92 16.40 -11.19
CA ASN A 410 14.30 16.02 -9.91
C ASN A 410 12.78 16.17 -9.98
N GLY A 411 12.27 17.34 -10.40
CA GLY A 411 10.83 17.57 -10.56
C GLY A 411 10.19 16.65 -11.61
N PHE A 412 10.96 16.15 -12.59
CA PHE A 412 10.50 15.10 -13.49
C PHE A 412 10.34 13.75 -12.79
N CYS A 413 11.29 13.33 -11.96
CA CYS A 413 11.24 12.09 -11.20
C CYS A 413 10.18 12.12 -10.08
N GLU A 414 9.87 13.29 -9.53
CA GLU A 414 8.85 13.48 -8.48
C GLU A 414 7.41 13.44 -8.99
N ARG A 415 7.19 13.40 -10.32
CA ARG A 415 5.84 13.36 -10.87
C ARG A 415 5.12 12.10 -10.40
N ARG A 416 3.89 12.27 -9.90
CA ARG A 416 3.00 11.19 -9.42
C ARG A 416 2.85 10.01 -10.37
N TYR A 417 3.02 10.24 -11.67
CA TYR A 417 3.05 9.17 -12.68
C TYR A 417 4.03 8.07 -12.33
N TRP A 418 5.25 8.44 -11.90
CA TRP A 418 6.26 7.48 -11.51
C TRP A 418 5.94 6.79 -10.19
N GLN A 419 4.96 7.24 -9.42
CA GLN A 419 4.59 6.60 -8.17
C GLN A 419 3.44 5.59 -8.36
N ARG A 420 2.85 5.45 -9.55
CA ARG A 420 1.72 4.52 -9.78
C ARG A 420 2.24 3.13 -10.13
N LEU A 421 1.80 2.11 -9.39
CA LEU A 421 2.27 0.74 -9.61
C LEU A 421 1.93 0.20 -11.00
N TRP A 422 0.72 0.49 -11.48
CA TRP A 422 0.24 0.08 -12.81
C TRP A 422 1.15 0.52 -13.96
N VAL A 423 1.84 1.67 -13.82
CA VAL A 423 2.79 2.17 -14.83
C VAL A 423 3.87 1.13 -15.16
N MET A 424 4.21 0.22 -14.24
CA MET A 424 5.12 -0.88 -14.54
C MET A 424 4.64 -1.72 -15.73
N GLN A 425 3.40 -2.23 -15.68
CA GLN A 425 2.82 -2.99 -16.78
C GLN A 425 2.64 -2.11 -18.02
N GLU A 426 2.10 -0.90 -17.85
CA GLU A 426 1.76 -0.02 -18.96
C GLU A 426 3.01 0.42 -19.76
N PHE A 427 4.09 0.76 -19.07
CA PHE A 427 5.32 1.29 -19.66
C PHE A 427 6.32 0.19 -20.06
N ALA A 428 6.48 -0.86 -19.25
CA ALA A 428 7.52 -1.85 -19.50
C ALA A 428 7.21 -2.77 -20.68
N VAL A 429 5.95 -3.13 -20.93
CA VAL A 429 5.58 -4.12 -21.96
C VAL A 429 5.33 -3.52 -23.35
N GLY A 430 5.08 -2.20 -23.44
CA GLY A 430 4.72 -1.57 -24.71
C GLY A 430 5.80 -1.72 -25.79
N ARG A 431 5.47 -1.84 -27.08
CA ARG A 431 6.52 -1.98 -28.11
C ARG A 431 7.23 -0.67 -28.42
N ARG A 432 6.47 0.42 -28.56
CA ARG A 432 6.99 1.76 -28.82
C ARG A 432 6.42 2.73 -27.79
N VAL A 433 7.30 3.31 -26.97
CA VAL A 433 6.90 4.20 -25.88
C VAL A 433 7.37 5.63 -26.16
N ALA A 434 6.54 6.60 -25.81
CA ALA A 434 6.93 8.00 -25.72
C ALA A 434 6.36 8.62 -24.44
N ILE A 435 7.10 9.58 -23.89
CA ILE A 435 6.65 10.39 -22.76
C ILE A 435 6.05 11.68 -23.31
N ALA A 436 4.87 12.02 -22.83
CA ALA A 436 4.20 13.28 -23.12
C ALA A 436 4.08 14.10 -21.82
N CYS A 437 4.54 15.34 -21.86
CA CYS A 437 4.49 16.27 -20.73
C CYS A 437 4.26 17.68 -21.27
N GLY A 438 3.08 18.24 -20.99
CA GLY A 438 2.63 19.51 -21.58
C GLY A 438 2.76 19.54 -23.10
N GLY A 439 3.56 20.47 -23.61
CA GLY A 439 3.82 20.64 -25.05
C GLY A 439 4.70 19.56 -25.68
N TRP A 440 5.41 18.75 -24.88
CA TRP A 440 6.45 17.85 -25.35
C TRP A 440 5.96 16.42 -25.56
N ILE A 441 6.52 15.77 -26.58
CA ILE A 441 6.46 14.32 -26.75
C ILE A 441 7.89 13.84 -27.07
N VAL A 442 8.50 13.11 -26.15
CA VAL A 442 9.88 12.62 -26.25
C VAL A 442 9.85 11.10 -26.36
N LYS A 443 10.52 10.55 -27.39
CA LYS A 443 10.60 9.11 -27.61
C LYS A 443 11.45 8.43 -26.53
N TYR A 444 11.04 7.23 -26.11
CA TYR A 444 11.75 6.44 -25.11
C TYR A 444 13.25 6.27 -25.42
N ASP A 445 13.58 5.96 -26.67
CA ASP A 445 14.97 5.72 -27.11
C ASP A 445 15.91 6.92 -26.88
N LEU A 446 15.38 8.15 -26.84
CA LEU A 446 16.14 9.36 -26.52
C LEU A 446 16.41 9.47 -25.02
N ILE A 447 15.38 9.17 -24.24
CA ILE A 447 15.41 9.27 -22.77
C ILE A 447 16.34 8.20 -22.22
N GLU A 448 16.21 6.96 -22.68
CA GLU A 448 17.08 5.84 -22.31
C GLU A 448 18.56 6.18 -22.52
N GLN A 449 18.92 6.72 -23.69
CA GLN A 449 20.30 7.13 -23.97
C GLN A 449 20.75 8.28 -23.07
N THR A 450 19.84 9.20 -22.76
CA THR A 450 20.13 10.31 -21.86
C THR A 450 20.41 9.81 -20.44
N LEU A 451 19.62 8.86 -19.94
CA LEU A 451 19.80 8.28 -18.60
C LEU A 451 21.09 7.44 -18.50
N ASP A 452 21.52 6.78 -19.58
CA ASP A 452 22.81 6.05 -19.64
C ASP A 452 23.97 6.93 -20.21
N ALA A 453 23.77 8.25 -20.33
CA ALA A 453 24.71 9.13 -21.00
C ALA A 453 26.15 9.07 -20.44
N PRO A 454 26.39 9.08 -19.11
CA PRO A 454 27.75 8.98 -18.58
C PRO A 454 28.50 7.72 -19.06
N ASN A 455 27.82 6.56 -19.04
CA ASN A 455 28.43 5.30 -19.45
C ASN A 455 28.63 5.22 -20.96
N LEU A 456 27.68 5.73 -21.76
CA LEU A 456 27.81 5.79 -23.22
C LEU A 456 28.95 6.71 -23.65
N VAL A 457 29.08 7.88 -23.02
CA VAL A 457 30.17 8.83 -23.29
C VAL A 457 31.52 8.23 -22.92
N ARG A 458 31.66 7.62 -21.74
CA ARG A 458 32.89 6.89 -21.33
C ARG A 458 33.31 5.83 -22.36
N ARG A 459 32.38 4.94 -22.73
CA ARG A 459 32.63 3.87 -23.70
C ARG A 459 33.06 4.39 -25.07
N ARG A 460 32.55 5.55 -25.49
CA ARG A 460 32.85 6.15 -26.81
C ARG A 460 34.13 6.97 -26.81
N ALA A 461 34.43 7.63 -25.70
CA ALA A 461 35.66 8.41 -25.53
C ALA A 461 36.93 7.53 -25.49
N GLN A 462 36.81 6.24 -25.14
CA GLN A 462 37.91 5.26 -25.30
C GLN A 462 38.44 5.17 -26.74
N LYS A 463 37.68 5.65 -27.74
CA LYS A 463 38.05 5.61 -29.17
C LYS A 463 38.51 6.97 -29.73
N LYS A 464 38.27 8.09 -29.03
CA LYS A 464 38.67 9.46 -29.43
C LYS A 464 38.84 10.36 -28.20
N SER A 465 39.98 11.04 -28.09
CA SER A 465 40.19 12.08 -27.07
C SER A 465 39.26 13.27 -27.34
N VAL A 466 38.51 13.68 -26.32
CA VAL A 466 37.62 14.85 -26.35
C VAL A 466 38.08 15.82 -25.26
N ASP A 467 38.29 17.08 -25.61
CA ASP A 467 38.66 18.11 -24.65
C ASP A 467 37.51 18.38 -23.67
N GLY A 468 37.83 18.54 -22.39
CA GLY A 468 36.85 18.72 -21.31
C GLY A 468 36.06 17.47 -20.88
N LEU A 469 36.31 16.28 -21.46
CA LEU A 469 35.53 15.05 -21.24
C LEU A 469 35.17 14.73 -19.77
N GLU A 470 36.12 14.83 -18.85
CA GLU A 470 35.87 14.54 -17.42
C GLU A 470 34.84 15.48 -16.81
N THR A 471 34.88 16.77 -17.19
CA THR A 471 33.85 17.73 -16.78
C THR A 471 32.50 17.42 -17.44
N LEU A 472 32.46 16.84 -18.64
CA LEU A 472 31.22 16.48 -19.34
C LEU A 472 30.53 15.38 -18.57
N ILE A 473 31.31 14.34 -18.28
CA ILE A 473 30.87 13.19 -17.51
C ILE A 473 30.40 13.66 -16.14
N ARG A 474 31.18 14.49 -15.44
CA ARG A 474 30.77 15.05 -14.15
C ARG A 474 29.48 15.86 -14.22
N ASN A 475 29.28 16.68 -15.25
CA ASN A 475 28.06 17.47 -15.41
C ASN A 475 26.85 16.58 -15.74
N LEU A 476 27.02 15.58 -16.62
CA LEU A 476 25.98 14.58 -16.92
C LEU A 476 25.62 13.79 -15.67
N GLU A 477 26.63 13.31 -14.94
CA GLU A 477 26.43 12.63 -13.67
C GLU A 477 25.75 13.55 -12.67
N TYR A 478 26.13 14.82 -12.57
CA TYR A 478 25.51 15.75 -11.64
C TYR A 478 24.02 16.01 -11.95
N VAL A 479 23.68 16.22 -13.23
CA VAL A 479 22.29 16.48 -13.66
C VAL A 479 21.43 15.24 -13.49
N TYR A 480 21.93 14.06 -13.86
CA TYR A 480 21.17 12.81 -13.84
C TYR A 480 21.41 11.95 -12.58
N SER A 481 22.23 12.42 -11.64
CA SER A 481 22.37 11.83 -10.29
C SER A 481 21.29 12.40 -9.40
N THR A 482 20.37 11.54 -9.01
CA THR A 482 19.37 11.87 -8.00
C THR A 482 18.97 10.62 -7.24
N PRO A 483 18.71 10.75 -5.92
CA PRO A 483 18.01 9.74 -5.12
C PRO A 483 16.74 9.22 -5.84
N LEU A 484 15.92 10.12 -6.38
CA LEU A 484 14.64 9.78 -7.03
C LEU A 484 14.81 9.00 -8.35
N ASN A 485 16.03 8.84 -8.86
CA ASN A 485 16.34 8.10 -10.07
C ASN A 485 16.17 6.58 -9.89
N SER A 486 16.33 6.01 -8.70
CA SER A 486 16.36 4.54 -8.53
C SER A 486 15.10 3.86 -9.07
N TYR A 487 13.92 4.37 -8.74
CA TYR A 487 12.65 3.81 -9.24
C TYR A 487 12.43 4.09 -10.73
N VAL A 488 12.57 5.34 -11.18
CA VAL A 488 12.40 5.70 -12.61
C VAL A 488 13.40 4.91 -13.46
N HIS A 489 14.66 4.84 -13.04
CA HIS A 489 15.67 4.01 -13.67
C HIS A 489 15.27 2.53 -13.66
N SER A 490 14.76 2.00 -12.53
CA SER A 490 14.29 0.61 -12.44
C SER A 490 13.18 0.30 -13.44
N LEU A 491 12.24 1.23 -13.69
CA LEU A 491 11.21 1.06 -14.72
C LEU A 491 11.83 0.96 -16.12
N PHE A 492 12.82 1.80 -16.40
CA PHE A 492 13.51 1.81 -17.69
C PHE A 492 14.39 0.58 -17.89
N THR A 493 15.04 0.07 -16.84
CA THR A 493 15.82 -1.17 -16.90
C THR A 493 14.92 -2.39 -16.97
N ARG A 494 13.80 -2.44 -16.26
CA ARG A 494 12.81 -3.54 -16.35
C ARG A 494 12.28 -3.71 -17.76
N ARG A 495 12.03 -2.61 -18.48
CA ARG A 495 11.63 -2.66 -19.89
C ARG A 495 12.61 -3.46 -20.75
N TRP A 496 13.90 -3.49 -20.41
CA TRP A 496 14.87 -4.37 -21.10
C TRP A 496 14.51 -5.84 -21.01
N HIS A 497 14.00 -6.29 -19.85
CA HIS A 497 13.64 -7.68 -19.60
C HIS A 497 12.42 -8.14 -20.41
N TYR A 498 11.51 -7.23 -20.79
CA TYR A 498 10.22 -7.58 -21.42
C TYR A 498 10.15 -7.30 -22.93
N VAL A 499 10.97 -6.39 -23.47
CA VAL A 499 10.88 -5.98 -24.89
C VAL A 499 11.95 -6.60 -25.78
N TYR A 500 13.12 -6.94 -25.25
CA TYR A 500 14.26 -7.39 -26.07
C TYR A 500 14.39 -8.92 -26.19
N THR A 501 13.38 -9.69 -25.78
CA THR A 501 13.34 -11.15 -25.98
C THR A 501 12.53 -11.48 -27.26
N PRO A 502 13.14 -12.06 -28.31
CA PRO A 502 12.51 -12.23 -29.63
C PRO A 502 11.20 -13.03 -29.64
N ASP A 503 10.99 -13.91 -28.67
CA ASP A 503 9.90 -14.90 -28.67
C ASP A 503 8.86 -14.64 -27.56
N GLY A 504 8.97 -13.55 -26.80
CA GLY A 504 8.03 -13.24 -25.72
C GLY A 504 8.10 -14.12 -24.48
N GLU A 505 8.80 -15.24 -24.55
CA GLU A 505 9.31 -15.96 -23.39
C GLU A 505 10.71 -15.46 -23.11
N SER A 506 10.88 -14.74 -22.01
CA SER A 506 12.21 -14.51 -21.49
C SER A 506 12.74 -15.84 -20.95
N PRO A 507 13.94 -16.31 -21.36
CA PRO A 507 14.63 -17.38 -20.63
C PRO A 507 14.96 -17.00 -19.17
N TRP A 508 14.66 -15.75 -18.79
CA TRP A 508 14.90 -15.10 -17.50
C TRP A 508 13.61 -14.57 -16.85
N GLY A 509 12.44 -15.14 -17.17
CA GLY A 509 11.18 -14.74 -16.53
C GLY A 509 11.31 -14.78 -15.01
N GLN A 510 11.16 -13.62 -14.37
CA GLN A 510 11.28 -13.53 -12.91
C GLN A 510 10.04 -14.12 -12.24
N PRO A 511 10.18 -14.96 -11.21
CA PRO A 511 9.05 -15.42 -10.42
C PRO A 511 8.28 -14.24 -9.82
N LEU A 512 6.97 -14.40 -9.59
CA LEU A 512 6.12 -13.35 -9.05
C LEU A 512 6.69 -12.74 -7.77
N LEU A 513 7.22 -13.57 -6.85
CA LEU A 513 7.83 -13.07 -5.62
C LEU A 513 8.96 -12.05 -5.90
N GLN A 514 9.83 -12.34 -6.87
CA GLN A 514 10.92 -11.45 -7.23
C GLN A 514 10.39 -10.16 -7.86
N VAL A 515 9.40 -10.27 -8.76
CA VAL A 515 8.75 -9.09 -9.36
C VAL A 515 8.12 -8.22 -8.26
N VAL A 516 7.32 -8.80 -7.37
CA VAL A 516 6.65 -8.11 -6.26
C VAL A 516 7.68 -7.43 -5.36
N ALA A 517 8.66 -8.19 -4.87
CA ALA A 517 9.63 -7.67 -3.94
C ALA A 517 10.52 -6.57 -4.56
N VAL A 518 11.05 -6.73 -5.78
CA VAL A 518 11.85 -5.66 -6.42
C VAL A 518 10.99 -4.44 -6.76
N SER A 519 9.66 -4.58 -6.84
CA SER A 519 8.74 -3.46 -7.16
C SER A 519 8.27 -2.68 -5.95
N LEU A 520 8.11 -3.37 -4.82
CA LEU A 520 7.49 -2.80 -3.63
C LEU A 520 8.50 -2.50 -2.53
N THR A 521 9.69 -3.10 -2.56
CA THR A 521 10.72 -2.84 -1.55
C THR A 521 11.16 -1.38 -1.63
N LEU A 522 11.12 -0.69 -0.49
CA LEU A 522 11.66 0.65 -0.35
C LEU A 522 13.16 0.63 -0.66
N GLU A 523 13.51 1.23 -1.78
CA GLU A 523 14.89 1.60 -2.09
C GLU A 523 15.34 2.76 -1.19
N THR A 524 16.64 3.05 -1.24
CA THR A 524 17.32 4.12 -0.48
C THR A 524 16.81 5.54 -0.75
N ASP A 525 15.67 5.74 -1.40
CA ASP A 525 15.18 7.07 -1.77
C ASP A 525 13.65 7.29 -1.59
N TYR A 526 12.94 6.44 -0.82
CA TYR A 526 11.50 6.61 -0.44
C TYR A 526 10.49 6.77 -1.59
N ASN A 527 10.74 6.16 -2.75
CA ASN A 527 9.68 6.05 -3.74
C ASN A 527 8.65 5.00 -3.29
N VAL A 528 7.69 5.44 -2.47
CA VAL A 528 6.50 4.65 -2.13
C VAL A 528 5.69 4.51 -3.41
N VAL A 529 5.62 3.28 -3.91
CA VAL A 529 4.73 2.99 -5.03
C VAL A 529 3.31 2.93 -4.49
N HIS A 530 2.45 3.80 -5.00
CA HIS A 530 1.07 3.92 -4.61
C HIS A 530 0.18 2.98 -5.44
N ALA A 531 -0.75 2.35 -4.73
CA ALA A 531 -1.86 1.58 -5.26
C ALA A 531 -3.08 1.95 -4.41
N THR A 532 -4.15 2.45 -5.05
CA THR A 532 -5.38 2.84 -4.35
C THR A 532 -6.09 1.62 -3.78
N ASP A 533 -6.14 0.53 -4.55
CA ASP A 533 -6.60 -0.77 -4.10
C ASP A 533 -5.38 -1.59 -3.64
N PRO A 534 -5.32 -2.06 -2.38
CA PRO A 534 -4.21 -2.88 -1.92
C PRO A 534 -3.97 -4.14 -2.76
N ARG A 535 -5.01 -4.75 -3.35
CA ARG A 535 -4.90 -5.96 -4.18
C ARG A 535 -4.04 -5.73 -5.42
N ASP A 536 -4.02 -4.50 -5.93
CA ASP A 536 -3.21 -4.11 -7.08
C ASP A 536 -1.71 -4.26 -6.81
N ARG A 537 -1.28 -4.29 -5.54
CA ARG A 537 0.12 -4.60 -5.18
C ARG A 537 0.56 -5.99 -5.65
N ILE A 538 -0.40 -6.88 -5.92
CA ILE A 538 -0.18 -8.15 -6.63
C ILE A 538 -0.66 -8.06 -8.08
N PHE A 539 -1.90 -7.62 -8.34
CA PHE A 539 -2.49 -7.70 -9.68
C PHE A 539 -1.74 -6.86 -10.72
N ALA A 540 -1.25 -5.67 -10.33
CA ALA A 540 -0.47 -4.80 -11.19
C ALA A 540 0.94 -5.33 -11.49
N LEU A 541 1.36 -6.42 -10.85
CA LEU A 541 2.67 -7.04 -11.07
C LEU A 541 2.57 -8.46 -11.63
N LEU A 542 1.41 -9.10 -11.47
CA LEU A 542 1.22 -10.50 -11.85
C LEU A 542 1.60 -10.80 -13.30
N ASN A 543 1.15 -9.96 -14.24
CA ASN A 543 1.38 -10.20 -15.66
C ASN A 543 2.83 -9.96 -16.12
N LEU A 544 3.69 -9.43 -15.24
CA LEU A 544 5.13 -9.32 -15.46
C LEU A 544 5.87 -10.58 -15.00
N ALA A 545 5.24 -11.44 -14.22
CA ALA A 545 5.87 -12.65 -13.70
C ALA A 545 5.99 -13.72 -14.79
N GLY A 546 7.15 -14.38 -14.85
CA GLY A 546 7.39 -15.51 -15.76
C GLY A 546 6.60 -16.77 -15.39
N ASP A 547 6.09 -16.83 -14.17
CA ASP A 547 5.31 -17.95 -13.64
C ASP A 547 3.83 -17.63 -13.40
N ARG A 548 3.33 -16.57 -14.04
CA ARG A 548 1.93 -16.12 -13.98
C ARG A 548 0.90 -17.21 -14.27
N ASP A 549 1.21 -18.21 -15.08
CA ASP A 549 0.31 -19.33 -15.40
C ASP A 549 0.04 -20.25 -14.19
N HIS A 550 0.75 -20.07 -13.06
CA HIS A 550 0.38 -20.75 -11.79
C HIS A 550 -0.77 -19.99 -11.07
N PHE A 551 -1.11 -18.80 -11.56
CA PHE A 551 -2.05 -17.86 -10.97
C PHE A 551 -3.31 -17.70 -11.84
N ASP A 552 -3.73 -18.75 -12.54
CA ASP A 552 -4.84 -18.75 -13.53
C ASP A 552 -6.18 -18.11 -13.07
N LEU A 553 -6.42 -18.02 -11.76
CA LEU A 553 -7.63 -17.43 -11.17
C LEU A 553 -7.48 -15.94 -10.83
N PHE A 554 -6.39 -15.29 -11.23
CA PHE A 554 -6.12 -13.87 -10.95
C PHE A 554 -6.00 -13.04 -12.22
N PRO A 555 -6.35 -11.74 -12.17
CA PRO A 555 -6.91 -10.98 -11.06
C PRO A 555 -8.42 -11.24 -10.83
N ASP A 556 -8.84 -11.39 -9.57
CA ASP A 556 -10.24 -11.50 -9.17
C ASP A 556 -10.56 -10.42 -8.12
N TYR A 557 -11.28 -9.36 -8.56
CA TYR A 557 -11.66 -8.26 -7.69
C TYR A 557 -12.86 -8.58 -6.78
N SER A 558 -13.41 -9.80 -6.83
CA SER A 558 -14.39 -10.28 -5.84
C SER A 558 -13.74 -10.75 -4.54
N MET A 559 -12.45 -11.12 -4.58
CA MET A 559 -11.66 -11.52 -3.41
C MET A 559 -11.34 -10.33 -2.50
N THR A 560 -11.34 -10.55 -1.19
CA THR A 560 -10.83 -9.60 -0.19
C THR A 560 -9.30 -9.46 -0.30
N VAL A 561 -8.74 -8.39 0.27
CA VAL A 561 -7.29 -8.18 0.31
C VAL A 561 -6.57 -9.35 0.99
N GLU A 562 -7.15 -9.85 2.09
CA GLU A 562 -6.64 -11.02 2.82
C GLU A 562 -6.60 -12.27 1.97
N GLU A 563 -7.69 -12.59 1.27
CA GLU A 563 -7.74 -13.75 0.37
C GLU A 563 -6.71 -13.64 -0.75
N VAL A 564 -6.58 -12.46 -1.39
CA VAL A 564 -5.59 -12.24 -2.46
C VAL A 564 -4.17 -12.45 -1.94
N TYR A 565 -3.85 -11.86 -0.78
CA TYR A 565 -2.50 -11.95 -0.24
C TYR A 565 -2.17 -13.37 0.24
N ARG A 566 -3.10 -14.01 0.96
CA ARG A 566 -2.94 -15.39 1.40
C ARG A 566 -2.75 -16.33 0.22
N GLU A 567 -3.64 -16.28 -0.76
CA GLU A 567 -3.58 -17.16 -1.94
C GLU A 567 -2.29 -16.94 -2.73
N THR A 568 -1.84 -15.69 -2.86
CA THR A 568 -0.54 -15.38 -3.47
C THR A 568 0.61 -16.03 -2.69
N ALA A 569 0.62 -15.92 -1.36
CA ALA A 569 1.62 -16.54 -0.52
C ALA A 569 1.59 -18.08 -0.61
N CYS A 570 0.40 -18.69 -0.59
CA CYS A 570 0.21 -20.13 -0.78
C CYS A 570 0.84 -20.59 -2.10
N LYS A 571 0.49 -19.97 -3.22
CA LYS A 571 1.00 -20.35 -4.55
C LYS A 571 2.52 -20.20 -4.65
N VAL A 572 3.10 -19.20 -3.99
CA VAL A 572 4.57 -19.05 -3.92
C VAL A 572 5.21 -20.16 -3.08
N LEU A 573 4.61 -20.51 -1.94
CA LEU A 573 5.07 -21.57 -1.04
C LEU A 573 4.91 -22.98 -1.64
N GLU A 574 3.83 -23.24 -2.39
CA GLU A 574 3.57 -24.50 -3.08
C GLU A 574 4.64 -24.81 -4.13
N LYS A 575 5.31 -23.77 -4.65
CA LYS A 575 6.47 -23.90 -5.54
C LYS A 575 7.79 -24.17 -4.79
N GLY A 576 7.75 -24.31 -3.46
CA GLY A 576 8.90 -24.51 -2.60
C GLY A 576 9.67 -23.22 -2.27
N THR A 577 9.10 -22.04 -2.53
CA THR A 577 9.79 -20.76 -2.28
C THR A 577 9.50 -20.25 -0.87
N ILE A 578 10.16 -20.86 0.12
CA ILE A 578 10.02 -20.50 1.55
C ILE A 578 10.44 -19.05 1.84
N ASP A 579 11.34 -18.49 1.03
CA ASP A 579 11.89 -17.14 1.22
C ASP A 579 10.84 -16.02 1.10
N VAL A 580 9.60 -16.30 0.68
CA VAL A 580 8.47 -15.36 0.80
C VAL A 580 8.26 -14.91 2.25
N LEU A 581 8.59 -15.77 3.22
CA LEU A 581 8.51 -15.46 4.65
C LEU A 581 9.44 -14.30 5.08
N MET A 582 10.48 -13.99 4.30
CA MET A 582 11.38 -12.85 4.55
C MET A 582 10.68 -11.48 4.37
N TYR A 583 9.48 -11.49 3.77
CA TYR A 583 8.64 -10.31 3.57
C TYR A 583 7.48 -10.24 4.56
N CYS A 584 7.42 -11.16 5.53
CA CYS A 584 6.45 -11.14 6.64
C CYS A 584 6.89 -10.17 7.75
N GLN A 585 6.94 -8.88 7.42
CA GLN A 585 7.53 -7.82 8.23
C GLN A 585 6.50 -7.17 9.18
N ARG A 586 7.01 -6.30 10.07
CA ARG A 586 6.24 -5.57 11.08
C ARG A 586 6.69 -4.10 11.17
N PRO A 587 5.82 -3.17 11.60
CA PRO A 587 4.41 -3.37 11.95
C PRO A 587 3.53 -3.64 10.73
N ARG A 588 2.51 -4.49 10.89
CA ARG A 588 1.54 -4.81 9.84
C ARG A 588 0.44 -3.75 9.81
N LYS A 589 -0.03 -3.40 8.60
CA LYS A 589 -1.26 -2.60 8.42
C LYS A 589 -2.51 -3.47 8.54
N LEU A 590 -2.43 -4.72 8.07
CA LEU A 590 -3.52 -5.70 8.14
C LEU A 590 -3.22 -6.74 9.22
N SER A 591 -3.74 -6.51 10.42
CA SER A 591 -3.57 -7.41 11.57
C SER A 591 -4.28 -8.76 11.43
N VAL A 592 -5.28 -8.84 10.53
CA VAL A 592 -6.04 -10.07 10.25
C VAL A 592 -5.25 -11.12 9.48
N LEU A 593 -4.18 -10.73 8.80
CA LEU A 593 -3.37 -11.66 8.00
C LEU A 593 -2.62 -12.66 8.89
N PRO A 594 -2.60 -13.95 8.51
CA PRO A 594 -1.73 -14.93 9.13
C PRO A 594 -0.26 -14.49 9.14
N SER A 595 0.50 -14.84 10.17
CA SER A 595 1.87 -14.33 10.34
C SER A 595 2.85 -14.81 9.27
N TRP A 596 2.52 -15.90 8.57
CA TRP A 596 3.27 -16.43 7.42
C TRP A 596 2.86 -15.81 6.07
N VAL A 597 1.81 -14.97 6.04
CA VAL A 597 1.41 -14.22 4.85
C VAL A 597 2.05 -12.83 4.90
N PRO A 598 2.77 -12.38 3.85
CA PRO A 598 3.27 -11.02 3.78
C PRO A 598 2.14 -10.00 3.70
N ASP A 599 2.24 -8.92 4.48
CA ASP A 599 1.35 -7.78 4.32
C ASP A 599 1.89 -6.87 3.21
N TRP A 600 1.54 -7.15 1.96
CA TRP A 600 2.02 -6.30 0.87
C TRP A 600 1.42 -4.89 0.90
N SER A 601 0.41 -4.57 1.72
CA SER A 601 -0.16 -3.21 1.80
C SER A 601 0.75 -2.21 2.53
N MET A 602 1.73 -2.70 3.29
CA MET A 602 2.72 -1.87 3.97
C MET A 602 3.86 -1.44 3.02
N ASP A 603 4.67 -0.52 3.51
CA ASP A 603 5.95 -0.21 2.87
C ASP A 603 6.90 -1.38 3.13
N VAL A 604 7.21 -2.13 2.08
CA VAL A 604 8.02 -3.35 2.20
C VAL A 604 9.47 -2.93 2.37
N LEU A 605 10.12 -3.43 3.42
CA LEU A 605 11.54 -3.16 3.69
C LEU A 605 12.43 -4.23 3.06
N HIS A 606 13.72 -3.91 2.91
CA HIS A 606 14.69 -4.92 2.52
C HIS A 606 14.80 -6.02 3.60
N PRO A 607 14.78 -7.31 3.22
CA PRO A 607 14.96 -8.41 4.15
C PRO A 607 16.24 -8.32 4.98
N ASN A 608 16.18 -8.86 6.20
CA ASN A 608 17.29 -8.93 7.14
C ASN A 608 18.49 -9.66 6.52
N ALA A 609 18.30 -10.88 6.06
CA ALA A 609 19.41 -11.71 5.59
C ALA A 609 19.67 -11.63 4.06
N GLN A 610 19.54 -10.42 3.48
CA GLN A 610 19.66 -10.10 2.04
C GLN A 610 18.53 -10.68 1.17
N ALA A 611 18.33 -10.16 -0.04
CA ALA A 611 17.30 -10.68 -0.95
C ALA A 611 17.64 -12.12 -1.39
N PRO A 612 16.65 -13.03 -1.49
CA PRO A 612 16.92 -14.44 -1.70
C PRO A 612 17.55 -14.75 -3.07
N TRP A 613 17.32 -13.96 -4.12
CA TRP A 613 17.94 -14.19 -5.43
C TRP A 613 19.39 -13.69 -5.53
N ASP A 614 19.83 -12.82 -4.60
CA ASP A 614 21.18 -12.21 -4.60
C ASP A 614 22.00 -12.62 -3.36
N THR A 615 21.62 -13.69 -2.66
CA THR A 615 22.30 -14.15 -1.44
C THR A 615 23.09 -15.47 -1.64
N PRO A 616 24.30 -15.59 -1.05
CA PRO A 616 25.02 -16.86 -1.00
C PRO A 616 24.51 -17.81 0.10
N PHE A 617 23.54 -17.39 0.93
CA PHE A 617 23.04 -18.19 2.03
C PHE A 617 22.21 -19.39 1.57
N LYS A 618 22.39 -20.49 2.30
CA LYS A 618 21.75 -21.80 2.08
C LYS A 618 21.57 -22.50 3.42
N ALA A 619 20.88 -21.87 4.38
CA ALA A 619 20.72 -22.39 5.74
C ALA A 619 20.13 -23.82 5.76
N SER A 620 19.17 -24.14 4.88
CA SER A 620 18.61 -25.49 4.69
C SER A 620 19.43 -26.40 3.75
N GLY A 621 20.57 -25.94 3.24
CA GLY A 621 21.41 -26.68 2.30
C GLY A 621 20.70 -26.93 0.97
N THR A 622 20.51 -28.21 0.62
CA THR A 622 19.75 -28.66 -0.57
C THR A 622 18.39 -29.26 -0.21
N TYR A 623 18.01 -29.24 1.08
CA TYR A 623 16.78 -29.86 1.56
C TYR A 623 15.62 -28.89 1.41
N THR A 624 14.53 -29.38 0.83
CA THR A 624 13.31 -28.62 0.56
C THR A 624 12.12 -29.41 1.06
N ALA A 625 11.07 -28.72 1.51
CA ALA A 625 9.77 -29.29 1.79
C ALA A 625 8.70 -28.32 1.32
N ILE A 626 7.58 -28.85 0.81
CA ILE A 626 6.43 -28.03 0.43
C ILE A 626 5.55 -27.89 1.67
N PRO A 627 5.24 -26.66 2.13
CA PRO A 627 4.37 -26.45 3.28
C PRO A 627 2.96 -27.01 3.04
N LYS A 628 2.27 -27.35 4.12
CA LYS A 628 0.87 -27.78 4.08
C LYS A 628 -0.02 -26.68 4.66
N PHE A 629 -1.25 -26.58 4.18
CA PHE A 629 -2.21 -25.57 4.62
C PHE A 629 -3.45 -26.25 5.24
N PRO A 630 -3.35 -26.77 6.48
CA PRO A 630 -4.45 -27.51 7.11
C PRO A 630 -5.68 -26.65 7.39
N HIS A 631 -5.49 -25.34 7.60
CA HIS A 631 -6.54 -24.36 7.85
C HIS A 631 -6.30 -23.09 7.04
N PHE A 632 -7.30 -22.19 7.04
CA PHE A 632 -7.18 -20.91 6.34
C PHE A 632 -6.05 -20.06 6.92
N ASP A 633 -5.91 -20.03 8.25
CA ASP A 633 -4.92 -19.22 8.96
C ASP A 633 -3.59 -19.93 9.21
N THR A 634 -3.48 -21.23 8.94
CA THR A 634 -2.34 -22.04 9.40
C THR A 634 -1.56 -22.63 8.23
N ALA A 635 -0.23 -22.47 8.26
CA ALA A 635 0.71 -23.15 7.38
C ALA A 635 1.71 -24.00 8.19
N THR A 636 1.79 -25.29 7.85
CA THR A 636 2.71 -26.25 8.45
C THR A 636 4.00 -26.30 7.66
N PHE A 637 5.11 -25.94 8.31
CA PHE A 637 6.46 -26.01 7.73
C PHE A 637 7.25 -27.15 8.36
N GLU A 638 8.04 -27.87 7.55
CA GLU A 638 9.04 -28.80 8.06
C GLU A 638 10.36 -28.06 8.30
N GLY A 639 11.03 -28.33 9.42
CA GLY A 639 12.29 -27.67 9.74
C GLY A 639 13.02 -28.26 10.93
N ILE A 640 14.12 -27.62 11.30
CA ILE A 640 14.93 -27.96 12.47
C ILE A 640 14.86 -26.81 13.47
N TYR A 641 14.48 -27.12 14.71
CA TYR A 641 14.69 -26.23 15.85
C TYR A 641 16.17 -26.18 16.19
N VAL A 642 16.73 -24.98 16.30
CA VAL A 642 18.16 -24.76 16.55
C VAL A 642 18.41 -24.39 18.00
N ASP A 643 17.79 -23.31 18.46
CA ASP A 643 18.02 -22.74 19.80
C ASP A 643 16.94 -21.70 20.15
N LYS A 644 17.00 -21.13 21.35
CA LYS A 644 16.10 -20.08 21.83
C LYS A 644 16.86 -18.78 22.06
N VAL A 645 16.29 -17.65 21.64
CA VAL A 645 16.81 -16.31 21.93
C VAL A 645 16.80 -16.10 23.45
N GLN A 646 17.95 -15.75 24.02
CA GLN A 646 18.10 -15.51 25.47
C GLN A 646 18.32 -14.03 25.77
N GLU A 647 19.20 -13.38 25.02
CA GLU A 647 19.56 -11.98 25.21
C GLU A 647 19.40 -11.21 23.91
N ILE A 648 18.95 -9.96 24.02
CA ILE A 648 18.76 -9.05 22.89
C ILE A 648 19.62 -7.80 23.08
N GLY A 649 20.14 -7.28 21.98
CA GLY A 649 21.07 -6.16 21.97
C GLY A 649 20.40 -4.79 22.06
N THR A 650 21.16 -3.74 21.79
CA THR A 650 20.63 -2.38 21.63
C THR A 650 20.01 -2.20 20.25
N ILE A 651 19.01 -1.33 20.15
CA ILE A 651 18.46 -0.88 18.86
C ILE A 651 19.36 0.22 18.33
N TRP A 652 19.52 0.28 17.01
CA TRP A 652 19.98 1.49 16.36
C TRP A 652 18.90 1.97 15.41
N ASP A 653 17.97 2.79 15.92
CA ASP A 653 16.89 3.36 15.13
C ASP A 653 17.12 4.86 14.88
N PRO A 654 17.84 5.20 13.81
CA PRO A 654 17.61 6.41 13.06
C PRO A 654 16.73 6.06 11.86
N ASN A 655 15.78 6.94 11.57
CA ASN A 655 15.28 7.08 10.21
C ASN A 655 16.49 7.11 9.28
N TRP A 656 16.61 6.16 8.35
CA TRP A 656 17.77 6.00 7.49
C TRP A 656 17.97 7.20 6.53
N LEU A 657 17.02 8.13 6.45
CA LEU A 657 17.17 9.46 5.84
C LEU A 657 18.01 10.45 6.63
N LYS A 658 18.15 10.22 7.94
CA LYS A 658 18.96 11.09 8.79
C LYS A 658 20.41 10.67 8.65
N PRO A 659 21.36 11.63 8.76
CA PRO A 659 22.78 11.30 8.86
C PRO A 659 22.98 10.20 9.90
N ILE A 660 23.93 9.30 9.63
CA ILE A 660 24.22 8.17 10.51
C ILE A 660 24.31 8.66 11.96
N ASN A 661 23.43 8.15 12.82
CA ASN A 661 23.56 8.40 14.26
C ASN A 661 24.76 7.59 14.78
N ARG A 662 25.94 8.20 14.71
CA ARG A 662 27.23 7.57 15.04
C ARG A 662 27.23 6.99 16.46
N THR A 663 26.57 7.65 17.41
CA THR A 663 26.45 7.16 18.80
C THR A 663 25.67 5.86 18.88
N ALA A 664 24.54 5.78 18.18
CA ALA A 664 23.70 4.59 18.19
C ALA A 664 24.32 3.43 17.38
N VAL A 665 25.01 3.70 16.27
CA VAL A 665 25.87 2.70 15.59
C VAL A 665 26.92 2.12 16.55
N LYS A 666 27.58 2.98 17.32
CA LYS A 666 28.60 2.53 18.27
C LYS A 666 27.99 1.62 19.34
N GLN A 667 26.81 1.95 19.86
CA GLN A 667 26.10 1.12 20.83
C GLN A 667 25.73 -0.24 20.21
N TRP A 668 25.20 -0.23 18.99
CA TRP A 668 24.91 -1.43 18.20
C TRP A 668 26.12 -2.36 18.06
N LEU A 669 27.23 -1.84 17.54
CA LEU A 669 28.44 -2.62 17.32
C LEU A 669 29.05 -3.12 18.64
N ARG A 670 28.97 -2.33 19.72
CA ARG A 670 29.38 -2.76 21.06
C ARG A 670 28.51 -3.88 21.60
N SER A 671 27.20 -3.86 21.34
CA SER A 671 26.30 -4.93 21.74
C SER A 671 26.68 -6.25 21.06
N ILE A 672 26.91 -6.23 19.75
CA ILE A 672 27.35 -7.41 19.00
C ILE A 672 28.70 -7.90 19.52
N ARG A 673 29.64 -6.98 19.75
CA ARG A 673 30.94 -7.30 20.31
C ARG A 673 30.83 -7.98 21.68
N GLY A 674 29.99 -7.45 22.57
CA GLY A 674 29.75 -8.05 23.88
C GLY A 674 29.17 -9.46 23.80
N PHE A 675 28.28 -9.75 22.85
CA PHE A 675 27.83 -11.11 22.61
C PHE A 675 28.95 -12.02 22.09
N CYS A 676 29.84 -11.50 21.22
CA CYS A 676 30.98 -12.27 20.73
C CYS A 676 31.96 -12.62 21.85
N ASP A 677 32.23 -11.67 22.76
CA ASP A 677 33.13 -11.88 23.89
C ASP A 677 32.60 -12.94 24.89
N ASN A 678 31.27 -13.07 25.00
CA ASN A 678 30.63 -13.98 25.95
C ASN A 678 30.19 -15.32 25.35
N SER A 679 30.25 -15.48 24.02
CA SER A 679 29.75 -16.67 23.36
C SER A 679 30.76 -17.82 23.43
N PRO A 680 30.37 -19.02 23.89
CA PRO A 680 31.21 -20.22 23.81
C PRO A 680 31.40 -20.73 22.37
N ARG A 681 30.73 -20.14 21.37
CA ARG A 681 30.79 -20.55 19.96
C ARG A 681 31.76 -19.70 19.15
N ILE A 682 32.15 -18.53 19.65
CA ILE A 682 33.17 -17.68 19.03
C ILE A 682 34.55 -18.12 19.52
N ARG A 683 35.52 -18.21 18.60
CA ARG A 683 36.88 -18.63 18.94
C ARG A 683 37.63 -17.48 19.61
N VAL A 684 38.40 -17.84 20.64
CA VAL A 684 39.25 -16.88 21.35
C VAL A 684 40.20 -16.19 20.37
N GLY A 685 40.15 -14.86 20.31
CA GLY A 685 40.94 -14.02 19.41
C GLY A 685 40.28 -13.70 18.06
N GLU A 686 39.15 -14.33 17.72
CA GLU A 686 38.38 -14.05 16.49
C GLU A 686 37.19 -13.11 16.74
N GLU A 687 36.90 -12.75 18.00
CA GLU A 687 35.70 -12.00 18.40
C GLU A 687 35.58 -10.65 17.68
N ARG A 688 36.71 -10.03 17.32
CA ARG A 688 36.74 -8.75 16.58
C ARG A 688 36.28 -8.93 15.14
N LEU A 689 36.76 -9.98 14.48
CA LEU A 689 36.45 -10.26 13.09
C LEU A 689 34.99 -10.69 12.96
N ASP A 690 34.52 -11.54 13.87
CA ASP A 690 33.13 -12.00 13.85
C ASP A 690 32.17 -10.87 14.19
N ALA A 691 32.47 -10.02 15.18
CA ALA A 691 31.62 -8.86 15.47
C ALA A 691 31.48 -7.92 14.27
N ALA A 692 32.57 -7.68 13.52
CA ALA A 692 32.53 -6.83 12.33
C ALA A 692 31.66 -7.43 11.22
N ARG A 693 31.79 -8.74 11.00
CA ARG A 693 31.01 -9.50 10.01
C ARG A 693 29.54 -9.60 10.35
N ILE A 694 29.22 -9.94 11.61
CA ILE A 694 27.86 -9.99 12.15
C ILE A 694 27.21 -8.60 12.07
N GLY A 695 27.96 -7.53 12.32
CA GLY A 695 27.47 -6.14 12.24
C GLY A 695 26.80 -5.76 10.92
N ILE A 696 27.19 -6.41 9.82
CA ILE A 696 26.63 -6.20 8.47
C ILE A 696 26.08 -7.48 7.85
N LEU A 697 25.88 -8.53 8.65
CA LEU A 697 25.30 -9.82 8.23
C LEU A 697 26.08 -10.48 7.09
N ASP A 698 27.41 -10.44 7.16
CA ASP A 698 28.30 -10.87 6.09
C ASP A 698 28.02 -10.18 4.73
N GLY A 699 27.55 -8.92 4.73
CA GLY A 699 27.06 -8.17 3.56
C GLY A 699 27.82 -8.43 2.24
N THR A 700 27.18 -9.11 1.29
CA THR A 700 27.81 -9.66 0.05
C THR A 700 27.11 -9.26 -1.25
N THR A 701 26.15 -8.33 -1.26
CA THR A 701 25.24 -8.09 -2.41
C THR A 701 25.90 -7.64 -3.72
N TRP A 702 27.23 -7.45 -3.78
CA TRP A 702 27.93 -7.00 -5.01
C TRP A 702 29.04 -7.94 -5.49
N PHE A 703 29.23 -9.09 -4.85
CA PHE A 703 30.22 -10.07 -5.28
C PHE A 703 29.55 -11.42 -5.51
N SER A 704 29.61 -11.90 -6.75
CA SER A 704 29.08 -13.20 -7.19
C SER A 704 29.85 -14.41 -6.63
N THR A 705 30.69 -14.24 -5.61
CA THR A 705 31.45 -15.32 -4.95
C THR A 705 31.67 -15.02 -3.46
N VAL A 706 31.51 -16.05 -2.62
CA VAL A 706 31.68 -16.06 -1.15
C VAL A 706 33.14 -15.71 -0.71
N PRO A 707 33.39 -15.49 0.58
CA PRO A 707 34.09 -14.31 1.08
C PRO A 707 35.58 -14.27 0.68
N TYR A 708 36.02 -13.13 0.17
CA TYR A 708 37.44 -12.82 0.06
C TYR A 708 38.06 -12.86 1.48
N GLN A 709 39.08 -13.71 1.71
CA GLN A 709 39.72 -13.90 3.02
C GLN A 709 40.29 -12.61 3.64
N GLY A 710 40.35 -11.50 2.89
CA GLY A 710 40.80 -10.19 3.38
C GLY A 710 39.71 -9.29 3.98
N TRP A 711 38.40 -9.59 3.79
CA TRP A 711 37.35 -8.62 4.15
C TRP A 711 37.04 -8.59 5.64
N GLY A 712 37.17 -9.71 6.37
CA GLY A 712 36.95 -9.70 7.82
C GLY A 712 37.86 -8.68 8.53
N SER A 713 39.14 -8.61 8.12
CA SER A 713 40.08 -7.61 8.60
C SER A 713 39.72 -6.20 8.15
N GLN A 714 39.38 -6.00 6.87
CA GLN A 714 38.99 -4.68 6.36
C GLN A 714 37.71 -4.14 7.03
N CYS A 715 36.69 -4.97 7.24
CA CYS A 715 35.51 -4.58 8.01
C CYS A 715 35.87 -4.24 9.47
N ALA A 716 36.77 -5.03 10.08
CA ALA A 716 37.22 -4.77 11.44
C ALA A 716 38.04 -3.47 11.56
N ASP A 717 38.78 -3.09 10.51
CA ASP A 717 39.48 -1.81 10.42
C ASP A 717 38.49 -0.65 10.22
N ASP A 718 37.50 -0.81 9.35
CA ASP A 718 36.44 0.18 9.12
C ASP A 718 35.61 0.43 10.39
N VAL A 719 35.26 -0.62 11.14
CA VAL A 719 34.60 -0.50 12.46
C VAL A 719 35.44 0.32 13.41
N GLU A 720 36.76 0.10 13.45
CA GLU A 720 37.66 0.82 14.34
C GLU A 720 37.79 2.30 13.92
N ASN A 721 37.86 2.59 12.63
CA ASN A 721 37.80 3.95 12.10
C ASN A 721 36.49 4.62 12.53
N PHE A 722 35.36 3.93 12.41
CA PHE A 722 34.03 4.42 12.83
C PHE A 722 33.96 4.71 14.34
N GLN A 723 34.63 3.89 15.15
CA GLN A 723 34.73 4.08 16.61
C GLN A 723 35.65 5.26 16.99
N ARG A 724 36.72 5.52 16.22
CA ARG A 724 37.74 6.55 16.48
C ARG A 724 37.32 7.98 16.13
N LEU A 725 36.39 8.20 15.19
CA LEU A 725 35.97 9.52 14.68
C LEU A 725 35.35 10.52 15.70
N GLU A 726 35.26 10.18 16.99
CA GLU A 726 34.92 11.15 18.05
C GLU A 726 36.15 11.86 18.65
N ALA A 727 37.34 11.31 18.45
CA ALA A 727 38.56 11.83 19.08
C ALA A 727 39.15 13.04 18.35
N ASP A 728 38.97 13.15 17.03
CA ASP A 728 39.51 14.24 16.21
C ASP A 728 38.42 15.22 15.79
N LYS A 729 38.39 16.39 16.44
CA LYS A 729 37.71 17.57 15.91
C LYS A 729 38.55 18.15 14.78
N GLY A 730 38.33 17.73 13.53
CA GLY A 730 38.73 18.52 12.35
C GLY A 730 39.56 17.84 11.26
N GLY A 731 39.39 16.54 10.99
CA GLY A 731 39.91 15.89 9.77
C GLY A 731 38.85 15.81 8.67
N ASP A 732 39.28 15.79 7.39
CA ASP A 732 38.44 15.63 6.19
C ASP A 732 37.55 14.36 6.30
N ASP A 733 36.26 14.60 6.59
CA ASP A 733 35.20 13.62 6.91
C ASP A 733 34.85 12.67 5.73
N SER A 734 35.38 12.90 4.53
CA SER A 734 34.90 12.28 3.29
C SER A 734 35.29 10.80 3.09
N SER A 735 36.34 10.30 3.74
CA SER A 735 36.89 8.96 3.43
C SER A 735 36.22 7.79 4.16
N ALA A 736 35.71 7.98 5.38
CA ALA A 736 35.08 6.91 6.17
C ALA A 736 33.58 6.75 5.86
N GLU A 737 32.87 7.86 5.59
CA GLU A 737 31.45 7.85 5.20
C GLU A 737 31.24 7.28 3.79
N GLY A 738 32.25 7.37 2.91
CA GLY A 738 32.24 6.75 1.58
C GLY A 738 32.61 5.26 1.54
N SER A 739 32.85 4.61 2.70
CA SER A 739 33.22 3.19 2.76
C SER A 739 32.01 2.26 2.56
N PHE A 740 32.27 1.07 2.01
CA PHE A 740 31.26 0.01 1.87
C PHE A 740 30.61 -0.34 3.20
N TYR A 741 31.42 -0.42 4.27
CA TYR A 741 30.92 -0.82 5.60
C TYR A 741 29.90 0.19 6.13
N ALA A 742 30.17 1.49 6.01
CA ALA A 742 29.23 2.55 6.38
C ALA A 742 27.93 2.47 5.58
N SER A 743 28.01 2.21 4.28
CA SER A 743 26.84 2.01 3.42
C SER A 743 26.03 0.76 3.80
N ALA A 744 26.69 -0.35 4.14
CA ALA A 744 26.03 -1.58 4.56
C ALA A 744 25.33 -1.43 5.93
N LEU A 745 25.95 -0.69 6.86
CA LEU A 745 25.37 -0.40 8.17
C LEU A 745 24.03 0.34 8.08
N MET A 746 23.86 1.24 7.11
CA MET A 746 22.57 1.95 6.93
C MET A 746 21.38 1.03 6.71
N ARG A 747 21.61 -0.18 6.20
CA ARG A 747 20.55 -1.20 5.99
C ARG A 747 20.18 -1.97 7.26
N MET A 748 20.90 -1.76 8.37
CA MET A 748 20.72 -2.49 9.63
C MET A 748 19.80 -1.79 10.65
N HIS A 749 19.26 -0.61 10.31
CA HIS A 749 18.56 0.28 11.24
C HIS A 749 17.25 -0.28 11.84
N THR A 750 16.57 -1.22 11.18
CA THR A 750 15.33 -1.87 11.70
C THR A 750 15.58 -3.21 12.38
N ARG A 751 16.82 -3.48 12.81
CA ARG A 751 17.23 -4.83 13.24
C ARG A 751 17.70 -4.81 14.68
N ARG A 752 17.80 -5.99 15.29
CA ARG A 752 18.48 -6.15 16.59
C ARG A 752 19.41 -7.35 16.66
N ALA A 753 20.56 -7.20 17.31
CA ALA A 753 21.43 -8.32 17.61
C ALA A 753 20.84 -9.19 18.72
N PHE A 754 21.17 -10.47 18.75
CA PHE A 754 20.78 -11.38 19.83
C PHE A 754 21.83 -12.45 20.09
N MET A 755 21.73 -13.04 21.28
CA MET A 755 22.44 -14.26 21.66
C MET A 755 21.43 -15.31 22.14
N THR A 756 21.64 -16.54 21.72
CA THR A 756 20.81 -17.70 22.06
C THR A 756 21.34 -18.46 23.28
N SER A 757 20.55 -19.39 23.82
CA SER A 757 20.89 -20.14 25.03
C SER A 757 22.15 -21.00 24.95
N THR A 758 22.51 -21.49 23.76
CA THR A 758 23.78 -22.20 23.54
C THR A 758 24.86 -21.33 22.92
N GLY A 759 24.65 -20.01 22.86
CA GLY A 759 25.65 -19.03 22.46
C GLY A 759 25.72 -18.74 20.97
N PHE A 760 24.77 -19.15 20.12
CA PHE A 760 24.70 -18.59 18.77
C PHE A 760 24.42 -17.09 18.84
N ILE A 761 25.08 -16.34 17.96
CA ILE A 761 24.91 -14.89 17.83
C ILE A 761 24.26 -14.64 16.49
N GLY A 762 23.27 -13.76 16.49
CA GLY A 762 22.56 -13.40 15.28
C GLY A 762 22.08 -11.96 15.29
N VAL A 763 21.41 -11.61 14.20
CA VAL A 763 20.67 -10.37 14.05
C VAL A 763 19.32 -10.72 13.44
N GLY A 764 18.25 -10.21 14.04
CA GLY A 764 16.88 -10.47 13.66
C GLY A 764 16.01 -9.20 13.63
N PRO A 765 14.70 -9.36 13.43
CA PRO A 765 13.75 -8.25 13.38
C PRO A 765 13.67 -7.50 14.72
N LEU A 766 13.27 -6.23 14.66
CA LEU A 766 13.14 -5.35 15.82
C LEU A 766 12.27 -5.90 16.95
N ASP A 767 11.20 -6.61 16.56
CA ASP A 767 10.13 -7.14 17.42
C ASP A 767 10.45 -8.50 18.04
N MET A 768 11.66 -9.01 17.84
CA MET A 768 12.09 -10.22 18.52
C MET A 768 12.21 -10.00 20.03
N GLN A 769 12.04 -11.07 20.78
CA GLN A 769 12.14 -11.07 22.23
C GLN A 769 12.82 -12.35 22.75
N PRO A 770 13.39 -12.31 23.98
CA PRO A 770 13.79 -13.52 24.66
C PRO A 770 12.66 -14.55 24.68
N GLY A 771 12.98 -15.80 24.34
CA GLY A 771 12.00 -16.87 24.21
C GLY A 771 11.67 -17.25 22.76
N ASP A 772 11.90 -16.37 21.79
CA ASP A 772 11.69 -16.68 20.37
C ASP A 772 12.65 -17.82 19.93
N GLU A 773 12.16 -18.75 19.12
CA GLU A 773 12.87 -19.95 18.70
C GLU A 773 13.53 -19.74 17.33
N VAL A 774 14.84 -19.98 17.27
CA VAL A 774 15.60 -20.00 16.01
C VAL A 774 15.34 -21.33 15.32
N CYS A 775 14.75 -21.28 14.13
CA CYS A 775 14.41 -22.46 13.34
C CYS A 775 14.96 -22.33 11.92
N VAL A 776 15.40 -23.44 11.33
CA VAL A 776 15.72 -23.50 9.89
C VAL A 776 14.64 -24.31 9.20
N LEU A 777 13.78 -23.63 8.45
CA LEU A 777 12.71 -24.24 7.66
C LEU A 777 13.28 -24.83 6.36
N LEU A 778 12.87 -26.04 5.99
CA LEU A 778 13.38 -26.75 4.81
C LEU A 778 12.99 -25.99 3.53
N GLY A 779 13.98 -25.61 2.73
CA GLY A 779 13.83 -24.77 1.54
C GLY A 779 14.13 -23.28 1.78
N GLY A 780 14.20 -22.84 3.04
CA GLY A 780 14.62 -21.48 3.39
C GLY A 780 16.11 -21.26 3.21
N LYS A 781 16.49 -20.10 2.67
CA LYS A 781 17.91 -19.71 2.55
C LYS A 781 18.51 -19.23 3.86
N VAL A 782 17.65 -18.90 4.83
CA VAL A 782 18.02 -18.23 6.09
C VAL A 782 17.24 -18.85 7.26
N PRO A 783 17.74 -18.74 8.50
CA PRO A 783 16.96 -19.05 9.70
C PRO A 783 15.77 -18.09 9.90
N TYR A 784 14.75 -18.55 10.61
CA TYR A 784 13.56 -17.79 11.00
C TYR A 784 13.36 -17.84 12.51
N LEU A 785 12.84 -16.75 13.07
CA LEU A 785 12.40 -16.67 14.46
C LEU A 785 10.91 -17.00 14.54
N LEU A 786 10.57 -18.04 15.30
CA LEU A 786 9.22 -18.49 15.57
C LEU A 786 8.89 -18.29 17.04
N ARG A 787 7.73 -17.72 17.34
CA ARG A 787 7.24 -17.51 18.69
C ARG A 787 6.18 -18.54 19.02
N ALA A 788 6.45 -19.42 19.97
CA ALA A 788 5.46 -20.39 20.44
C ALA A 788 4.27 -19.68 21.10
N GLN A 789 3.06 -20.06 20.71
CA GLN A 789 1.80 -19.60 21.33
C GLN A 789 1.25 -20.67 22.27
N ASP A 790 1.32 -21.93 21.84
CA ASP A 790 1.03 -23.14 22.62
C ASP A 790 2.07 -24.24 22.27
N GLU A 791 1.81 -25.50 22.62
CA GLU A 791 2.79 -26.58 22.44
C GLU A 791 3.10 -26.91 20.96
N GLU A 792 2.21 -26.58 20.02
CA GLU A 792 2.34 -26.97 18.61
C GLU A 792 2.20 -25.81 17.62
N SER A 793 1.67 -24.65 18.04
CA SER A 793 1.44 -23.49 17.18
C SER A 793 2.39 -22.32 17.45
N TYR A 794 2.74 -21.66 16.37
CA TYR A 794 3.77 -20.62 16.31
C TYR A 794 3.26 -19.39 15.57
N THR A 795 3.82 -18.24 15.92
CA THR A 795 3.73 -17.02 15.12
C THR A 795 5.09 -16.74 14.52
N LEU A 796 5.15 -16.44 13.22
CA LEU A 796 6.36 -15.96 12.57
C LEU A 796 6.69 -14.55 13.07
N VAL A 797 7.90 -14.41 13.63
CA VAL A 797 8.45 -13.12 14.04
C VAL A 797 9.19 -12.47 12.89
N GLY A 798 9.95 -13.26 12.12
CA GLY A 798 10.66 -12.83 10.92
C GLY A 798 11.93 -13.65 10.67
N GLU A 799 12.65 -13.29 9.63
CA GLU A 799 13.93 -13.89 9.24
C GLU A 799 15.11 -13.37 10.07
N ALA A 800 16.11 -14.21 10.28
CA ALA A 800 17.31 -13.90 11.05
C ALA A 800 18.59 -14.31 10.31
N TYR A 801 19.64 -13.51 10.48
CA TYR A 801 21.00 -13.97 10.26
C TYR A 801 21.51 -14.62 11.55
N VAL A 802 22.08 -15.82 11.46
CA VAL A 802 22.65 -16.52 12.62
C VAL A 802 24.03 -17.03 12.25
N HIS A 803 25.04 -16.47 12.92
CA HIS A 803 26.42 -16.74 12.61
C HIS A 803 26.76 -18.23 12.80
N GLY A 804 27.38 -18.83 11.78
CA GLY A 804 27.78 -20.24 11.79
C GLY A 804 26.74 -21.26 11.32
N ILE A 805 25.54 -20.84 10.91
CA ILE A 805 24.50 -21.74 10.35
C ILE A 805 23.85 -21.25 9.04
N MET A 806 24.44 -20.23 8.38
CA MET A 806 23.88 -19.62 7.17
C MET A 806 24.16 -20.40 5.88
N HIS A 807 25.05 -21.40 5.90
CA HIS A 807 25.53 -22.12 4.71
C HIS A 807 25.30 -23.64 4.79
N GLY A 808 24.30 -24.07 5.56
CA GLY A 808 23.88 -25.47 5.63
C GLY A 808 24.68 -26.32 6.62
N GLU A 809 25.37 -25.68 7.56
CA GLU A 809 26.21 -26.33 8.57
C GLU A 809 25.43 -27.36 9.40
N LEU A 810 24.16 -27.08 9.71
CA LEU A 810 23.27 -27.97 10.46
C LEU A 810 22.88 -29.25 9.71
N PHE A 811 23.01 -29.25 8.38
CA PHE A 811 22.60 -30.35 7.51
C PHE A 811 23.76 -31.23 7.05
N LYS A 812 24.98 -30.96 7.54
CA LYS A 812 26.15 -31.81 7.31
C LYS A 812 25.91 -33.20 7.90
N GLY A 813 25.80 -34.21 7.04
CA GLY A 813 25.50 -35.59 7.45
C GLY A 813 24.01 -35.95 7.47
N GLY A 814 23.15 -35.13 6.84
CA GLY A 814 21.71 -35.39 6.69
C GLY A 814 20.84 -34.58 7.66
N PRO A 815 19.54 -34.39 7.36
CA PRO A 815 18.62 -33.69 8.23
C PRO A 815 18.34 -34.57 9.45
N ARG A 816 18.53 -34.03 10.65
CA ARG A 816 18.25 -34.71 11.92
C ARG A 816 17.23 -33.88 12.71
N ASN A 817 16.34 -34.54 13.45
CA ASN A 817 15.33 -33.90 14.29
C ASN A 817 14.41 -32.93 13.52
N VAL A 818 14.08 -33.26 12.28
CA VAL A 818 13.08 -32.51 11.52
C VAL A 818 11.72 -32.68 12.19
N ARG A 819 11.02 -31.57 12.41
CA ARG A 819 9.66 -31.54 12.94
C ARG A 819 8.78 -30.55 12.16
N ASN A 820 7.49 -30.66 12.38
CA ASN A 820 6.50 -29.72 11.86
C ASN A 820 6.42 -28.49 12.77
N PHE A 821 6.16 -27.33 12.15
CA PHE A 821 5.88 -26.07 12.79
C PHE A 821 4.60 -25.52 12.20
N ASP A 822 3.51 -25.51 12.98
CA ASP A 822 2.23 -24.95 12.55
C ASP A 822 2.24 -23.45 12.83
N VAL A 823 2.45 -22.66 11.78
CA VAL A 823 2.56 -21.21 11.87
C VAL A 823 1.20 -20.59 11.56
N LYS A 824 0.69 -19.78 12.49
CA LYS A 824 -0.56 -19.02 12.40
C LYS A 824 -0.29 -17.56 12.12
#